data_AF-A0A7J3FC53-F1
#
_entry.id   AF-A0A7J3FC53-F1
#
_cell.length_a   1.000
_cell.length_b   1.000
_cell.length_c   1.000
_cell.angle_alpha   90.00
_cell.angle_beta   90.00
_cell.angle_gamma   90.00
#
_symmetry.space_group_name_H-M   'P 1'
#
loop_
_entity.id
_entity.type
_entity.pdbx_description
1 polymer ?
#
loop_
_entity_poly.entity_id
_entity_poly.type
_entity_poly.pdbx_seq_one_letter_code
_entity_poly.pdbx_strand_id
1 'polypeptide(L)'
;MQKEFSQLLSSKPAQLPLPAKASSHEDLVHKLTLAGHVNLAADHLLHPEMRGSLETVVGQTIRKLNLSVRRASCYWDEKGILEWFRAYEYLLQLSFSLLGVERKWVGFSEEEVLSSVKLIKEALSSWQEWEGKVDSSLPVSGVTLDHLLSDMKRPMSVYYRPPGSMLSKMAARIQEKMGDRLDLVRFLEVWREEFQSNLYYRLSISGLGKFGNDYALGLRWLRHLGFVQVSTNPVLAACAYEDDPSLWEGFAGESFCADFKQLSLGKTNPEELTMLATEVSIFPNLAVFRPIFLASGYQHGLVSYQLNPHVADSLEASLRDALRIYSDASDFLLKYDDYLLWGYSPALERGRPNLVFKVAGCGPASIQITSELESLGIGTNNTETYSVSQETHLILAKMEGRARAVKKGIRLTTCYETTMIGRLDDHLREVEAEGLLRRALEVLGREALGELLREMKIEAGGDFESNIKLVCDRKNLSPIHKEPFAKFLAKAGILGKTPEEVEQKLRVIEDDLTYAGIIVTKRVHKIFFSPENRKKWVAWLERKYGLTEAQAEEVISGIDMLPASKRKPRETLLTLSASNLTNTEFPNFQALVFQESLSPGFDPMRLRESMSWEVAGEVLQRLCAYEVAGECRKVLELTPELNQVLREAGVEADLGDGGMRPEEWPSFGAVQKTRKEFLGAYEGLKRKVLQRIG
;
A
#
# COMPACT_ATOMS: atom_id res chain seq x y z
N MET A 1 -6.80 -27.87 27.46
CA MET A 1 -5.94 -26.71 27.77
C MET A 1 -5.43 -25.94 26.56
N GLN A 2 -4.46 -26.39 25.73
CA GLN A 2 -3.97 -25.58 24.58
C GLN A 2 -5.10 -25.11 23.63
N LYS A 3 -6.05 -26.00 23.30
CA LYS A 3 -7.22 -25.67 22.46
C LYS A 3 -8.21 -24.72 23.14
N GLU A 4 -8.41 -24.83 24.45
CA GLU A 4 -9.28 -23.95 25.26
C GLU A 4 -8.62 -22.57 25.43
N PHE A 5 -7.30 -22.52 25.59
CA PHE A 5 -6.53 -21.28 25.68
C PHE A 5 -6.51 -20.54 24.33
N SER A 6 -6.34 -21.26 23.22
CA SER A 6 -6.48 -20.68 21.88
C SER A 6 -7.90 -20.17 21.59
N GLN A 7 -8.94 -20.80 22.16
CA GLN A 7 -10.32 -20.29 22.09
C GLN A 7 -10.56 -19.07 22.99
N LEU A 8 -9.90 -19.00 24.15
CA LEU A 8 -9.96 -17.86 25.05
C LEU A 8 -9.29 -16.61 24.44
N LEU A 9 -8.18 -16.79 23.74
CA LEU A 9 -7.45 -15.71 23.07
C LEU A 9 -8.10 -15.25 21.76
N SER A 10 -8.97 -16.07 21.16
CA SER A 10 -9.84 -15.64 20.08
C SER A 10 -11.15 -15.01 20.57
N SER A 11 -11.26 -14.73 21.88
CA SER A 11 -12.42 -14.02 22.43
C SER A 11 -12.52 -12.62 21.84
N LYS A 12 -13.69 -12.31 21.27
CA LYS A 12 -13.95 -10.99 20.68
C LYS A 12 -13.80 -9.89 21.75
N PRO A 13 -13.24 -8.72 21.39
CA PRO A 13 -13.26 -7.56 22.28
C PRO A 13 -14.68 -7.23 22.74
N ALA A 14 -14.80 -6.74 23.98
CA ALA A 14 -16.09 -6.34 24.53
C ALA A 14 -16.65 -5.13 23.78
N GLN A 15 -17.98 -5.05 23.68
CA GLN A 15 -18.62 -3.85 23.14
C GLN A 15 -18.35 -2.64 24.04
N LEU A 16 -17.99 -1.54 23.40
CA LEU A 16 -17.66 -0.29 24.07
C LEU A 16 -18.89 0.64 24.10
N PRO A 17 -19.22 1.27 25.25
CA PRO A 17 -20.34 2.22 25.32
C PRO A 17 -20.07 3.49 24.51
N LEU A 18 -21.08 4.15 23.96
CA LEU A 18 -20.91 5.47 23.32
C LEU A 18 -21.77 6.52 24.05
N PRO A 19 -21.23 7.70 24.42
CA PRO A 19 -19.84 8.12 24.28
C PRO A 19 -18.90 7.45 25.29
N ALA A 20 -17.60 7.55 25.06
CA ALA A 20 -16.52 7.02 25.88
C ALA A 20 -16.53 7.65 27.29
N LYS A 21 -16.36 6.79 28.30
CA LYS A 21 -16.44 7.18 29.73
C LYS A 21 -15.17 6.83 30.47
N ALA A 22 -14.28 7.81 30.60
CA ALA A 22 -13.06 7.71 31.42
C ALA A 22 -12.90 8.95 32.31
N SER A 23 -12.09 8.84 33.36
CA SER A 23 -11.74 9.98 34.22
C SER A 23 -10.45 10.67 33.81
N SER A 24 -9.60 9.98 33.04
CA SER A 24 -8.23 10.36 32.72
C SER A 24 -7.66 9.43 31.63
N HIS A 25 -6.54 9.80 31.00
CA HIS A 25 -5.96 9.03 29.89
C HIS A 25 -5.58 7.60 30.32
N GLU A 26 -4.95 7.43 31.48
CA GLU A 26 -4.58 6.10 31.99
C GLU A 26 -5.82 5.26 32.40
N ASP A 27 -6.93 5.91 32.77
CA ASP A 27 -8.21 5.23 33.02
C ASP A 27 -8.82 4.68 31.74
N LEU A 28 -8.81 5.48 30.67
CA LEU A 28 -9.30 5.06 29.37
C LEU A 28 -8.47 3.89 28.84
N VAL A 29 -7.15 4.04 28.85
CA VAL A 29 -6.21 3.00 28.39
C VAL A 29 -6.43 1.70 29.15
N HIS A 30 -6.51 1.76 30.49
CA HIS A 30 -6.78 0.58 31.31
C HIS A 30 -8.10 -0.12 30.94
N LYS A 31 -9.18 0.65 30.77
CA LYS A 31 -10.50 0.11 30.37
C LYS A 31 -10.46 -0.53 28.99
N LEU A 32 -9.84 0.14 28.02
CA LEU A 32 -9.69 -0.38 26.66
C LEU A 32 -8.87 -1.68 26.65
N THR A 33 -7.72 -1.71 27.34
CA THR A 33 -6.89 -2.90 27.49
C THR A 33 -7.69 -4.07 28.04
N LEU A 34 -8.39 -3.90 29.17
CA LEU A 34 -9.17 -4.99 29.77
C LEU A 34 -10.38 -5.40 28.93
N ALA A 35 -10.94 -4.49 28.13
CA ALA A 35 -12.01 -4.78 27.19
C ALA A 35 -11.52 -5.53 25.93
N GLY A 36 -10.20 -5.66 25.72
CA GLY A 36 -9.61 -6.31 24.54
C GLY A 36 -9.35 -5.37 23.36
N HIS A 37 -9.40 -4.05 23.59
CA HIS A 37 -9.07 -3.00 22.62
C HIS A 37 -7.63 -2.49 22.83
N VAL A 38 -6.65 -3.40 22.80
CA VAL A 38 -5.25 -3.11 23.16
C VAL A 38 -4.52 -2.23 22.14
N ASN A 39 -4.81 -2.38 20.85
CA ASN A 39 -4.28 -1.57 19.77
C ASN A 39 -4.83 -0.15 19.84
N LEU A 40 -6.14 0.01 20.05
CA LEU A 40 -6.75 1.32 20.28
C LEU A 40 -6.22 1.97 21.57
N ALA A 41 -6.00 1.20 22.64
CA ALA A 41 -5.40 1.69 23.88
C ALA A 41 -3.98 2.23 23.66
N ALA A 42 -3.14 1.52 22.91
CA ALA A 42 -1.79 1.96 22.55
C ALA A 42 -1.83 3.19 21.62
N ASP A 43 -2.72 3.16 20.63
CA ASP A 43 -2.85 4.21 19.62
C ASP A 43 -3.42 5.52 20.20
N HIS A 44 -4.24 5.46 21.25
CA HIS A 44 -4.72 6.63 21.98
C HIS A 44 -3.57 7.48 22.55
N LEU A 45 -2.44 6.87 22.91
CA LEU A 45 -1.27 7.60 23.40
C LEU A 45 -0.43 8.21 22.27
N LEU A 46 -0.68 7.87 21.00
CA LEU A 46 0.02 8.43 19.83
C LEU A 46 -0.59 9.76 19.39
N HIS A 47 -0.58 10.75 20.29
CA HIS A 47 -1.15 12.07 20.02
C HIS A 47 -0.16 13.20 20.38
N PRO A 48 -0.07 14.29 19.59
CA PRO A 48 0.83 15.41 19.88
C PRO A 48 0.65 16.06 21.26
N GLU A 49 -0.57 16.07 21.80
CA GLU A 49 -0.84 16.61 23.15
C GLU A 49 -0.30 15.72 24.29
N MET A 50 0.12 14.48 23.99
CA MET A 50 0.74 13.58 24.97
C MET A 50 2.23 13.90 25.21
N ARG A 51 2.85 14.74 24.37
CA ARG A 51 4.26 15.13 24.48
C ARG A 51 4.54 15.77 25.84
N GLY A 52 5.62 15.32 26.50
CA GLY A 52 6.01 15.76 27.84
C GLY A 52 5.20 15.11 28.99
N SER A 53 4.16 14.34 28.68
CA SER A 53 3.33 13.63 29.67
C SER A 53 3.33 12.11 29.49
N LEU A 54 3.95 11.59 28.41
CA LEU A 54 3.88 10.19 28.02
C LEU A 54 4.39 9.29 29.16
N GLU A 55 5.58 9.57 29.68
CA GLU A 55 6.18 8.77 30.75
C GLU A 55 5.26 8.67 31.98
N THR A 56 4.65 9.80 32.36
CA THR A 56 3.74 9.88 33.51
C THR A 56 2.49 9.03 33.27
N VAL A 57 1.84 9.19 32.12
CA VAL A 57 0.63 8.42 31.78
C VAL A 57 0.93 6.93 31.65
N VAL A 58 2.09 6.56 31.08
CA VAL A 58 2.55 5.18 30.99
C VAL A 58 2.77 4.58 32.38
N GLY A 59 3.48 5.28 33.27
CA GLY A 59 3.70 4.83 34.65
C GLY A 59 2.40 4.66 35.43
N GLN A 60 1.45 5.58 35.29
CA GLN A 60 0.13 5.48 35.93
C GLN A 60 -0.71 4.34 35.35
N THR A 61 -0.62 4.10 34.04
CA THR A 61 -1.27 2.95 33.38
C THR A 61 -0.70 1.63 33.89
N ILE A 62 0.63 1.50 33.93
CA ILE A 62 1.33 0.33 34.48
C ILE A 62 0.88 0.08 35.91
N ARG A 63 0.76 1.12 36.75
CA ARG A 63 0.22 0.97 38.12
C ARG A 63 -1.19 0.37 38.13
N LYS A 64 -2.11 0.82 37.27
CA LYS A 64 -3.47 0.26 37.20
C LYS A 64 -3.46 -1.20 36.71
N LEU A 65 -2.67 -1.50 35.68
CA LEU A 65 -2.52 -2.86 35.16
C LEU A 65 -1.84 -3.80 36.17
N ASN A 66 -0.86 -3.33 36.95
CA ASN A 66 -0.25 -4.08 38.05
C ASN A 66 -1.32 -4.60 39.01
N LEU A 67 -2.28 -3.75 39.39
CA LEU A 67 -3.36 -4.15 40.29
C LEU A 67 -4.29 -5.21 39.64
N SER A 68 -4.61 -5.05 38.36
CA SER A 68 -5.39 -6.03 37.60
C SER A 68 -4.69 -7.38 37.50
N VAL A 69 -3.43 -7.39 37.07
CA VAL A 69 -2.59 -8.59 36.93
C VAL A 69 -2.43 -9.30 38.27
N ARG A 70 -2.14 -8.57 39.35
CA ARG A 70 -2.02 -9.16 40.70
C ARG A 70 -3.34 -9.78 41.16
N ARG A 71 -4.47 -9.10 40.93
CA ARG A 71 -5.79 -9.64 41.25
C ARG A 71 -6.13 -10.88 40.41
N ALA A 72 -5.81 -10.85 39.12
CA ALA A 72 -5.98 -12.00 38.23
C ALA A 72 -5.21 -13.23 38.72
N SER A 73 -4.01 -13.03 39.28
CA SER A 73 -3.20 -14.10 39.85
C SER A 73 -3.81 -14.80 41.07
N CYS A 74 -4.76 -14.17 41.77
CA CYS A 74 -5.38 -14.75 42.97
C CYS A 74 -6.41 -15.84 42.67
N TYR A 75 -7.06 -15.79 41.50
CA TYR A 75 -8.12 -16.73 41.14
C TYR A 75 -7.73 -17.62 39.95
N TRP A 76 -6.82 -17.13 39.07
CA TRP A 76 -6.26 -17.83 37.91
C TRP A 76 -7.29 -18.62 37.09
N ASP A 77 -8.43 -17.98 36.83
CA ASP A 77 -9.48 -18.48 35.95
C ASP A 77 -9.29 -17.97 34.52
N GLU A 78 -10.15 -18.40 33.60
CA GLU A 78 -10.13 -17.95 32.19
C GLU A 78 -10.13 -16.43 32.06
N LYS A 79 -10.89 -15.74 32.91
CA LYS A 79 -10.96 -14.28 32.91
C LYS A 79 -9.64 -13.66 33.35
N GLY A 80 -9.04 -14.14 34.44
CA GLY A 80 -7.75 -13.66 34.94
C GLY A 80 -6.62 -13.86 33.93
N ILE A 81 -6.58 -15.02 33.28
CA ILE A 81 -5.63 -15.34 32.21
C ILE A 81 -5.78 -14.35 31.05
N LEU A 82 -7.01 -14.09 30.60
CA LEU A 82 -7.29 -13.17 29.50
C LEU A 82 -6.95 -11.72 29.85
N GLU A 83 -7.26 -11.26 31.07
CA GLU A 83 -6.85 -9.93 31.56
C GLU A 83 -5.32 -9.77 31.53
N TRP A 84 -4.58 -10.81 31.93
CA TRP A 84 -3.12 -10.79 31.94
C TRP A 84 -2.53 -10.79 30.52
N PHE A 85 -3.04 -11.64 29.62
CA PHE A 85 -2.67 -11.63 28.20
C PHE A 85 -2.83 -10.24 27.58
N ARG A 86 -4.01 -9.62 27.75
CA ARG A 86 -4.30 -8.28 27.22
C ARG A 86 -3.35 -7.22 27.79
N ALA A 87 -2.96 -7.34 29.05
CA ALA A 87 -1.99 -6.43 29.67
C ALA A 87 -0.59 -6.57 29.06
N TYR A 88 -0.11 -7.81 28.82
CA TYR A 88 1.15 -8.03 28.10
C TYR A 88 1.10 -7.49 26.68
N GLU A 89 0.04 -7.82 25.95
CA GLU A 89 -0.14 -7.40 24.57
C GLU A 89 -0.15 -5.87 24.46
N TYR A 90 -0.89 -5.17 25.31
CA TYR A 90 -0.91 -3.70 25.34
C TYR A 90 0.49 -3.09 25.53
N LEU A 91 1.25 -3.57 26.52
CA LEU A 91 2.59 -3.03 26.79
C LEU A 91 3.56 -3.25 25.61
N LEU A 92 3.45 -4.39 24.92
CA LEU A 92 4.22 -4.69 23.72
C LEU A 92 3.78 -3.80 22.54
N GLN A 93 2.48 -3.67 22.29
CA GLN A 93 1.93 -2.82 21.21
C GLN A 93 2.30 -1.35 21.38
N LEU A 94 2.27 -0.84 22.62
CA LEU A 94 2.75 0.51 22.93
C LEU A 94 4.26 0.61 22.65
N SER A 95 5.05 -0.36 23.11
CA SER A 95 6.50 -0.36 22.89
C SER A 95 6.86 -0.39 21.40
N PHE A 96 6.12 -1.15 20.57
CA PHE A 96 6.35 -1.17 19.13
C PHE A 96 6.11 0.19 18.49
N SER A 97 5.06 0.91 18.91
CA SER A 97 4.75 2.24 18.40
C SER A 97 5.77 3.29 18.85
N LEU A 98 6.28 3.18 20.08
CA LEU A 98 7.33 4.07 20.60
C LEU A 98 8.70 3.80 19.94
N LEU A 99 9.01 2.54 19.64
CA LEU A 99 10.28 2.13 19.01
C LEU A 99 10.23 2.14 17.47
N GLY A 100 9.04 2.19 16.88
CA GLY A 100 8.76 2.36 15.45
C GLY A 100 8.90 3.81 14.97
N VAL A 101 8.53 4.06 13.72
CA VAL A 101 8.63 5.40 13.10
C VAL A 101 7.58 6.37 13.66
N GLU A 102 6.47 5.87 14.21
CA GLU A 102 5.33 6.69 14.66
C GLU A 102 5.72 7.76 15.68
N ARG A 103 6.69 7.49 16.57
CA ARG A 103 7.18 8.49 17.53
C ARG A 103 7.65 9.78 16.86
N LYS A 104 8.20 9.72 15.63
CA LYS A 104 8.68 10.91 14.91
C LYS A 104 7.53 11.71 14.32
N TRP A 105 6.48 11.04 13.83
CA TRP A 105 5.29 11.73 13.34
C TRP A 105 4.49 12.38 14.47
N VAL A 106 4.39 11.68 15.61
CA VAL A 106 3.76 12.24 16.81
C VAL A 106 4.63 13.32 17.43
N GLY A 107 5.96 13.26 17.31
CA GLY A 107 6.91 14.27 17.79
C GLY A 107 7.37 14.07 19.24
N PHE A 108 7.44 12.83 19.73
CA PHE A 108 8.01 12.53 21.04
C PHE A 108 9.53 12.72 21.07
N SER A 109 10.06 13.18 22.21
CA SER A 109 11.51 13.26 22.41
C SER A 109 12.11 11.87 22.59
N GLU A 110 13.40 11.71 22.25
CA GLU A 110 14.08 10.41 22.43
C GLU A 110 14.20 10.05 23.91
N GLU A 111 14.42 11.04 24.79
CA GLU A 111 14.48 10.84 26.24
C GLU A 111 13.15 10.30 26.79
N GLU A 112 12.03 10.95 26.44
CA GLU A 112 10.70 10.57 26.91
C GLU A 112 10.32 9.16 26.43
N VAL A 113 10.65 8.82 25.17
CA VAL A 113 10.46 7.48 24.62
C VAL A 113 11.29 6.44 25.35
N LEU A 114 12.59 6.69 25.55
CA LEU A 114 13.47 5.72 26.20
C LEU A 114 13.10 5.50 27.67
N SER A 115 12.72 6.56 28.38
CA SER A 115 12.24 6.48 29.76
C SER A 115 10.95 5.65 29.85
N SER A 116 9.96 5.94 28.98
CA SER A 116 8.70 5.18 28.92
C SER A 116 8.93 3.70 28.59
N VAL A 117 9.78 3.38 27.61
CA VAL A 117 10.12 1.99 27.25
C VAL A 117 10.84 1.28 28.40
N LYS A 118 11.67 1.98 29.18
CA LYS A 118 12.32 1.41 30.37
C LYS A 118 11.28 0.99 31.42
N LEU A 119 10.30 1.85 31.72
CA LEU A 119 9.20 1.52 32.64
C LEU A 119 8.44 0.28 32.17
N ILE A 120 8.17 0.19 30.87
CA ILE A 120 7.48 -0.96 30.27
C ILE A 120 8.31 -2.24 30.43
N LYS A 121 9.62 -2.21 30.15
CA LYS A 121 10.51 -3.37 30.32
C LYS A 121 10.55 -3.86 31.77
N GLU A 122 10.62 -2.95 32.74
CA GLU A 122 10.58 -3.30 34.17
C GLU A 122 9.26 -3.96 34.56
N ALA A 123 8.12 -3.44 34.05
CA ALA A 123 6.81 -4.03 34.28
C ALA A 123 6.68 -5.44 33.67
N LEU A 124 7.07 -5.61 32.41
CA LEU A 124 7.06 -6.91 31.71
C LEU A 124 7.91 -7.95 32.46
N SER A 125 9.12 -7.59 32.88
CA SER A 125 10.01 -8.46 33.64
C SER A 125 9.41 -8.86 34.98
N SER A 126 8.87 -7.89 35.74
CA SER A 126 8.25 -8.16 37.04
C SER A 126 7.00 -9.05 36.93
N TRP A 127 6.18 -8.83 35.91
CA TRP A 127 4.99 -9.66 35.66
C TRP A 127 5.38 -11.07 35.25
N GLN A 128 6.40 -11.23 34.40
CA GLN A 128 6.85 -12.55 33.98
C GLN A 128 7.50 -13.34 35.13
N GLU A 129 8.28 -12.70 35.99
CA GLU A 129 8.79 -13.34 37.22
C GLU A 129 7.64 -13.78 38.15
N TRP A 130 6.56 -13.00 38.19
CA TRP A 130 5.37 -13.34 38.97
C TRP A 130 4.58 -14.48 38.36
N GLU A 131 4.40 -14.48 37.04
CA GLU A 131 3.76 -15.55 36.27
C GLU A 131 4.45 -16.90 36.53
N GLY A 132 5.79 -16.95 36.55
CA GLY A 132 6.54 -18.16 36.85
C GLY A 132 6.34 -18.71 38.28
N LYS A 133 5.76 -17.92 39.19
CA LYS A 133 5.38 -18.35 40.55
C LYS A 133 3.95 -18.87 40.61
N VAL A 134 3.16 -18.68 39.55
CA VAL A 134 1.80 -19.22 39.42
C VAL A 134 1.89 -20.56 38.68
N ASP A 135 1.29 -21.61 39.25
CA ASP A 135 1.29 -22.94 38.64
C ASP A 135 0.49 -22.90 37.33
N SER A 136 1.19 -22.96 36.19
CA SER A 136 0.55 -23.03 34.88
C SER A 136 1.33 -23.95 33.94
N SER A 137 0.62 -24.95 33.41
CA SER A 137 1.12 -25.82 32.35
C SER A 137 1.27 -25.11 30.99
N LEU A 138 0.89 -23.84 30.88
CA LEU A 138 1.02 -23.00 29.68
C LEU A 138 1.20 -21.52 30.07
N PRO A 139 2.40 -20.93 29.89
CA PRO A 139 2.67 -19.55 30.26
C PRO A 139 1.98 -18.56 29.29
N VAL A 140 1.19 -17.64 29.83
CA VAL A 140 0.57 -16.47 29.15
C VAL A 140 1.59 -15.67 28.35
N SER A 141 2.80 -15.47 28.86
CA SER A 141 3.89 -14.80 28.13
C SER A 141 4.24 -15.52 26.83
N GLY A 142 4.42 -16.85 26.89
CA GLY A 142 4.71 -17.65 25.69
C GLY A 142 3.59 -17.57 24.66
N VAL A 143 2.33 -17.63 25.11
CA VAL A 143 1.21 -17.53 24.18
C VAL A 143 1.06 -16.11 23.60
N THR A 144 1.41 -15.07 24.36
CA THR A 144 1.48 -13.70 23.85
C THR A 144 2.48 -13.59 22.70
N LEU A 145 3.66 -14.21 22.85
CA LEU A 145 4.67 -14.24 21.78
C LEU A 145 4.17 -15.00 20.54
N ASP A 146 3.58 -16.17 20.74
CA ASP A 146 3.03 -16.98 19.65
C ASP A 146 1.93 -16.23 18.89
N HIS A 147 1.06 -15.53 19.61
CA HIS A 147 0.01 -14.69 19.03
C HIS A 147 0.59 -13.60 18.11
N LEU A 148 1.54 -12.81 18.61
CA LEU A 148 2.16 -11.71 17.85
C LEU A 148 2.93 -12.24 16.62
N LEU A 149 3.68 -13.33 16.78
CA LEU A 149 4.45 -13.93 15.69
C LEU A 149 3.55 -14.59 14.64
N SER A 150 2.44 -15.20 15.06
CA SER A 150 1.44 -15.74 14.14
C SER A 150 0.78 -14.62 13.32
N ASP A 151 0.44 -13.50 13.96
CA ASP A 151 -0.11 -12.33 13.28
C ASP A 151 0.87 -11.76 12.23
N MET A 152 2.15 -11.60 12.59
CA MET A 152 3.20 -11.17 11.65
C MET A 152 3.34 -12.08 10.41
N LYS A 153 3.06 -13.38 10.56
CA LYS A 153 3.16 -14.38 9.49
C LYS A 153 1.92 -14.49 8.61
N ARG A 154 0.79 -13.91 9.02
CA ARG A 154 -0.49 -14.02 8.32
C ARG A 154 -0.45 -13.51 6.88
N PRO A 155 0.18 -12.36 6.56
CA PRO A 155 0.17 -11.84 5.20
C PRO A 155 0.85 -12.79 4.20
N MET A 156 0.12 -13.15 3.13
CA MET A 156 0.52 -14.10 2.10
C MET A 156 0.79 -15.52 2.62
N SER A 157 0.07 -15.94 3.65
CA SER A 157 0.17 -17.31 4.18
C SER A 157 -0.59 -18.34 3.33
N VAL A 158 -1.74 -17.97 2.77
CA VAL A 158 -2.55 -18.81 1.87
C VAL A 158 -2.38 -18.35 0.43
N TYR A 159 -2.58 -17.05 0.17
CA TYR A 159 -2.31 -16.43 -1.13
C TYR A 159 -0.81 -16.20 -1.34
N TYR A 160 -0.07 -17.31 -1.41
CA TYR A 160 1.38 -17.30 -1.47
C TYR A 160 1.89 -16.89 -2.85
N ARG A 161 2.82 -15.95 -2.88
CA ARG A 161 3.68 -15.71 -4.05
C ARG A 161 5.14 -15.75 -3.61
N PRO A 162 6.03 -16.45 -4.33
CA PRO A 162 7.44 -16.46 -4.02
C PRO A 162 8.03 -15.04 -3.96
N PRO A 163 8.96 -14.74 -3.03
CA PRO A 163 9.51 -15.64 -2.01
C PRO A 163 8.76 -15.59 -0.64
N GLY A 164 7.48 -15.21 -0.62
CA GLY A 164 6.70 -14.97 0.60
C GLY A 164 6.87 -13.55 1.15
N SER A 165 6.04 -13.18 2.13
CA SER A 165 6.02 -11.82 2.68
C SER A 165 7.27 -11.46 3.49
N MET A 166 7.68 -10.19 3.44
CA MET A 166 8.79 -9.66 4.26
C MET A 166 8.54 -9.88 5.75
N LEU A 167 7.32 -9.61 6.23
CA LEU A 167 6.95 -9.76 7.63
C LEU A 167 7.07 -11.21 8.12
N SER A 168 6.63 -12.20 7.32
CA SER A 168 6.79 -13.62 7.66
C SER A 168 8.26 -14.01 7.80
N LYS A 169 9.14 -13.50 6.92
CA LYS A 169 10.60 -13.71 7.03
C LYS A 169 11.18 -13.04 8.26
N MET A 170 10.76 -11.82 8.59
CA MET A 170 11.18 -11.13 9.81
C MET A 170 10.74 -11.91 11.06
N ALA A 171 9.49 -12.40 11.10
CA ALA A 171 8.99 -13.22 12.19
C ALA A 171 9.80 -14.52 12.35
N ALA A 172 10.17 -15.19 11.25
CA ALA A 172 11.03 -16.38 11.29
C ALA A 172 12.42 -16.07 11.87
N ARG A 173 13.03 -14.94 11.50
CA ARG A 173 14.33 -14.49 12.07
C ARG A 173 14.24 -14.13 13.55
N ILE A 174 13.14 -13.48 13.97
CA ILE A 174 12.89 -13.19 15.38
C ILE A 174 12.77 -14.51 16.16
N GLN A 175 12.00 -15.47 15.66
CA GLN A 175 11.88 -16.80 16.28
C GLN A 175 13.23 -17.52 16.38
N GLU A 176 14.04 -17.50 15.32
CA GLU A 176 15.38 -18.09 15.33
C GLU A 176 16.28 -17.45 16.41
N LYS A 177 16.28 -16.11 16.52
CA LYS A 177 17.05 -15.37 17.54
C LYS A 177 16.54 -15.59 18.96
N MET A 178 15.25 -15.92 19.12
CA MET A 178 14.63 -16.21 20.41
C MET A 178 14.90 -17.66 20.87
N GLY A 179 14.93 -18.63 19.95
CA GLY A 179 14.97 -20.05 20.29
C GLY A 179 13.76 -20.45 21.16
N ASP A 180 13.99 -21.32 22.14
CA ASP A 180 12.95 -21.78 23.08
C ASP A 180 12.66 -20.79 24.24
N ARG A 181 13.19 -19.57 24.17
CA ARG A 181 13.05 -18.57 25.25
C ARG A 181 11.69 -17.89 25.19
N LEU A 182 10.99 -17.84 26.31
CA LEU A 182 9.69 -17.16 26.44
C LEU A 182 9.81 -15.74 27.02
N ASP A 183 10.99 -15.12 26.99
CA ASP A 183 11.28 -13.83 27.62
C ASP A 183 10.73 -12.63 26.81
N LEU A 184 9.80 -11.87 27.40
CA LEU A 184 9.13 -10.74 26.74
C LEU A 184 10.05 -9.53 26.54
N VAL A 185 10.98 -9.27 27.46
CA VAL A 185 11.94 -8.16 27.35
C VAL A 185 12.95 -8.45 26.25
N ARG A 186 13.45 -9.69 26.20
CA ARG A 186 14.34 -10.16 25.15
C ARG A 186 13.64 -10.13 23.79
N PHE A 187 12.38 -10.56 23.72
CA PHE A 187 11.60 -10.48 22.49
C PHE A 187 11.51 -9.03 21.98
N LEU A 188 11.21 -8.06 22.86
CA LEU A 188 11.15 -6.65 22.47
C LEU A 188 12.50 -6.13 21.93
N GLU A 189 13.62 -6.59 22.48
CA GLU A 189 14.96 -6.23 22.01
C GLU A 189 15.28 -6.84 20.64
N VAL A 190 15.00 -8.13 20.45
CA VAL A 190 15.19 -8.82 19.17
C VAL A 190 14.29 -8.22 18.10
N TRP A 191 13.03 -7.93 18.44
CA TRP A 191 12.09 -7.24 17.56
C TRP A 191 12.64 -5.87 17.15
N ARG A 192 13.12 -5.08 18.12
CA ARG A 192 13.69 -3.75 17.85
C ARG A 192 14.87 -3.85 16.89
N GLU A 193 15.78 -4.78 17.10
CA GLU A 193 16.93 -5.00 16.23
C GLU A 193 16.50 -5.36 14.79
N GLU A 194 15.55 -6.28 14.63
CA GLU A 194 15.06 -6.70 13.31
C GLU A 194 14.33 -5.56 12.57
N PHE A 195 13.49 -4.80 13.28
CA PHE A 195 12.75 -3.69 12.68
C PHE A 195 13.64 -2.49 12.37
N GLN A 196 14.53 -2.09 13.28
CA GLN A 196 15.37 -0.89 13.09
C GLN A 196 16.51 -1.11 12.09
N SER A 197 16.94 -2.36 11.87
CA SER A 197 17.91 -2.71 10.82
C SER A 197 17.29 -2.83 9.43
N ASN A 198 15.96 -2.95 9.34
CA ASN A 198 15.24 -3.06 8.08
C ASN A 198 15.40 -1.80 7.20
N LEU A 199 15.57 -1.99 5.89
CA LEU A 199 15.74 -0.90 4.93
C LEU A 199 14.60 0.12 4.99
N TYR A 200 13.34 -0.31 5.05
CA TYR A 200 12.19 0.59 5.05
C TYR A 200 12.15 1.48 6.29
N TYR A 201 12.49 0.95 7.46
CA TYR A 201 12.63 1.74 8.66
C TYR A 201 13.72 2.80 8.50
N ARG A 202 14.90 2.41 7.98
CA ARG A 202 16.03 3.33 7.77
C ARG A 202 15.72 4.44 6.77
N LEU A 203 15.03 4.12 5.67
CA LEU A 203 14.61 5.10 4.66
C LEU A 203 13.55 6.04 5.24
N SER A 204 12.53 5.50 5.92
CA SER A 204 11.43 6.28 6.49
C SER A 204 11.91 7.23 7.60
N ILE A 205 12.72 6.74 8.55
CA ILE A 205 13.23 7.55 9.68
C ILE A 205 14.19 8.65 9.21
N SER A 206 14.84 8.45 8.06
CA SER A 206 15.75 9.42 7.43
C SER A 206 15.05 10.34 6.43
N GLY A 207 13.73 10.20 6.25
CA GLY A 207 12.93 11.00 5.31
C GLY A 207 13.30 10.79 3.84
N LEU A 208 13.88 9.64 3.48
CA LEU A 208 14.35 9.33 2.12
C LEU A 208 13.29 8.66 1.23
N GLY A 209 12.08 8.45 1.74
CA GLY A 209 10.96 7.91 0.99
C GLY A 209 9.76 7.64 1.89
N LYS A 210 8.58 7.64 1.27
CA LYS A 210 7.35 7.13 1.86
C LYS A 210 7.00 5.79 1.22
N PHE A 211 6.32 4.92 1.97
CA PHE A 211 6.00 3.57 1.53
C PHE A 211 4.53 3.22 1.73
N GLY A 212 4.03 2.43 0.80
CA GLY A 212 2.68 1.90 0.74
C GLY A 212 2.68 0.38 0.59
N ASN A 213 1.58 -0.25 1.01
CA ASN A 213 1.41 -1.71 0.90
C ASN A 213 0.30 -2.04 -0.10
N ASP A 214 0.59 -2.85 -1.11
CA ASP A 214 -0.41 -3.41 -2.03
C ASP A 214 -1.00 -4.73 -1.46
N TYR A 215 -1.43 -4.69 -0.20
CA TYR A 215 -2.05 -5.81 0.50
C TYR A 215 -2.83 -5.32 1.71
N ALA A 216 -4.00 -5.93 2.00
CA ALA A 216 -4.85 -5.45 3.09
C ALA A 216 -4.40 -5.92 4.50
N LEU A 217 -3.45 -6.86 4.61
CA LEU A 217 -3.03 -7.46 5.88
C LEU A 217 -1.61 -7.06 6.29
N GLY A 218 -1.31 -7.16 7.60
CA GLY A 218 0.00 -6.89 8.19
C GLY A 218 0.32 -5.40 8.41
N LEU A 219 -0.67 -4.52 8.22
CA LEU A 219 -0.46 -3.08 8.14
C LEU A 219 0.06 -2.45 9.43
N ARG A 220 -0.32 -2.97 10.59
CA ARG A 220 0.17 -2.44 11.88
C ARG A 220 1.69 -2.64 12.01
N TRP A 221 2.20 -3.81 11.62
CA TRP A 221 3.64 -4.07 11.59
C TRP A 221 4.36 -3.18 10.56
N LEU A 222 3.77 -3.00 9.38
CA LEU A 222 4.35 -2.11 8.36
C LEU A 222 4.32 -0.64 8.80
N ARG A 223 3.30 -0.20 9.55
CA ARG A 223 3.22 1.14 10.14
C ARG A 223 4.43 1.42 11.04
N HIS A 224 4.85 0.43 11.85
CA HIS A 224 6.06 0.54 12.68
C HIS A 224 7.34 0.73 11.87
N LEU A 225 7.40 0.18 10.64
CA LEU A 225 8.50 0.39 9.70
C LEU A 225 8.43 1.74 8.96
N GLY A 226 7.34 2.49 9.08
CA GLY A 226 7.15 3.77 8.43
C GLY A 226 6.26 3.75 7.18
N PHE A 227 5.50 2.67 6.95
CA PHE A 227 4.51 2.67 5.87
C PHE A 227 3.35 3.61 6.24
N VAL A 228 2.94 4.43 5.27
CA VAL A 228 1.95 5.50 5.43
C VAL A 228 0.75 5.33 4.51
N GLN A 229 0.70 4.26 3.72
CA GLN A 229 -0.34 4.05 2.73
C GLN A 229 -0.65 2.57 2.58
N VAL A 230 -1.89 2.24 2.27
CA VAL A 230 -2.27 0.92 1.78
C VAL A 230 -3.13 1.07 0.54
N SER A 231 -2.81 0.29 -0.47
CA SER A 231 -3.55 0.25 -1.72
C SER A 231 -4.29 -1.07 -1.78
N THR A 232 -5.61 -0.98 -1.95
CA THR A 232 -6.49 -2.14 -2.12
C THR A 232 -7.20 -2.06 -3.48
N ASN A 233 -7.75 -3.19 -3.90
CA ASN A 233 -8.65 -3.34 -5.05
C ASN A 233 -9.45 -4.64 -4.83
N PRO A 234 -10.43 -5.00 -5.69
CA PRO A 234 -11.24 -6.20 -5.48
C PRO A 234 -10.43 -7.51 -5.42
N VAL A 235 -9.31 -7.63 -6.16
CA VAL A 235 -8.39 -8.78 -6.05
C VAL A 235 -7.83 -8.86 -4.64
N LEU A 236 -7.31 -7.74 -4.13
CA LEU A 236 -6.65 -7.67 -2.83
C LEU A 236 -7.63 -7.87 -1.68
N ALA A 237 -8.85 -7.34 -1.81
CA ALA A 237 -9.95 -7.60 -0.89
C ALA A 237 -10.27 -9.10 -0.85
N ALA A 238 -10.37 -9.77 -2.01
CA ALA A 238 -10.59 -11.20 -2.08
C ALA A 238 -9.44 -12.01 -1.47
N CYS A 239 -8.18 -11.60 -1.67
CA CYS A 239 -7.01 -12.23 -1.03
C CYS A 239 -7.05 -12.07 0.50
N ALA A 240 -7.51 -10.93 1.01
CA ALA A 240 -7.66 -10.71 2.45
C ALA A 240 -8.60 -11.73 3.08
N TYR A 241 -9.73 -12.00 2.43
CA TYR A 241 -10.68 -13.03 2.86
C TYR A 241 -10.14 -14.47 2.78
N GLU A 242 -9.18 -14.74 1.90
CA GLU A 242 -8.52 -16.05 1.80
C GLU A 242 -7.49 -16.26 2.90
N ASP A 243 -6.67 -15.25 3.17
CA ASP A 243 -5.65 -15.28 4.23
C ASP A 243 -6.23 -15.11 5.64
N ASP A 244 -7.36 -14.41 5.77
CA ASP A 244 -8.08 -14.23 7.04
C ASP A 244 -9.59 -14.51 6.87
N PRO A 245 -10.01 -15.79 6.96
CA PRO A 245 -11.41 -16.17 6.86
C PRO A 245 -12.31 -15.53 7.93
N SER A 246 -11.76 -15.02 9.04
CA SER A 246 -12.56 -14.37 10.10
C SER A 246 -13.25 -13.10 9.64
N LEU A 247 -12.77 -12.47 8.55
CA LEU A 247 -13.42 -11.33 7.92
C LEU A 247 -14.86 -11.63 7.46
N TRP A 248 -15.20 -12.90 7.20
CA TRP A 248 -16.57 -13.31 6.82
C TRP A 248 -17.52 -13.42 8.01
N GLU A 249 -17.02 -13.69 9.21
CA GLU A 249 -17.80 -14.08 10.40
C GLU A 249 -17.82 -12.96 11.46
N GLY A 250 -17.58 -11.74 10.99
CA GLY A 250 -17.36 -10.53 11.78
C GLY A 250 -15.94 -10.51 12.32
N PHE A 251 -15.13 -9.60 11.76
CA PHE A 251 -13.72 -9.36 12.13
C PHE A 251 -13.50 -9.55 13.63
N ALA A 252 -12.69 -10.55 13.98
CA ALA A 252 -12.46 -10.93 15.38
C ALA A 252 -11.51 -9.96 16.12
N GLY A 253 -10.82 -9.08 15.37
CA GLY A 253 -9.92 -8.08 15.91
C GLY A 253 -10.63 -6.81 16.39
N GLU A 254 -9.82 -5.87 16.86
CA GLU A 254 -10.27 -4.57 17.34
C GLU A 254 -10.77 -3.69 16.19
N SER A 255 -12.07 -3.76 15.91
CA SER A 255 -12.67 -2.73 15.08
C SER A 255 -14.13 -2.58 15.44
N PHE A 256 -14.61 -1.33 15.41
CA PHE A 256 -16.04 -1.03 15.40
C PHE A 256 -16.70 -1.45 14.07
N CYS A 257 -16.02 -2.22 13.21
CA CYS A 257 -16.58 -2.67 11.95
C CYS A 257 -17.71 -3.64 12.24
N ALA A 258 -18.84 -3.39 11.60
CA ALA A 258 -19.98 -4.26 11.73
C ALA A 258 -19.74 -5.60 11.04
N ASP A 259 -20.43 -6.63 11.51
CA ASP A 259 -20.39 -7.96 10.92
C ASP A 259 -21.01 -7.93 9.51
N PHE A 260 -20.26 -8.38 8.50
CA PHE A 260 -20.75 -8.46 7.12
C PHE A 260 -22.06 -9.25 7.03
N LYS A 261 -22.18 -10.35 7.78
CA LYS A 261 -23.40 -11.18 7.78
C LYS A 261 -24.60 -10.40 8.30
N GLN A 262 -24.42 -9.54 9.30
CA GLN A 262 -25.50 -8.68 9.81
C GLN A 262 -25.82 -7.54 8.84
N LEU A 263 -24.79 -6.88 8.28
CA LEU A 263 -24.97 -5.77 7.35
C LEU A 263 -25.62 -6.18 6.03
N SER A 264 -25.43 -7.44 5.62
CA SER A 264 -26.01 -8.00 4.39
C SER A 264 -27.46 -8.47 4.56
N LEU A 265 -28.00 -8.56 5.79
CA LEU A 265 -29.38 -8.98 6.02
C LEU A 265 -30.37 -8.08 5.29
N GLY A 266 -31.26 -8.69 4.50
CA GLY A 266 -32.31 -7.99 3.75
C GLY A 266 -31.82 -7.26 2.48
N LYS A 267 -30.52 -7.27 2.20
CA LYS A 267 -29.96 -6.73 0.95
C LYS A 267 -29.99 -7.80 -0.15
N THR A 268 -30.45 -7.42 -1.34
CA THR A 268 -30.57 -8.34 -2.49
C THR A 268 -29.78 -7.87 -3.71
N ASN A 269 -29.29 -6.63 -3.72
CA ASN A 269 -28.52 -6.09 -4.84
C ASN A 269 -27.06 -6.61 -4.79
N PRO A 270 -26.59 -7.38 -5.80
CA PRO A 270 -25.24 -7.93 -5.81
C PRO A 270 -24.12 -6.88 -5.79
N GLU A 271 -24.31 -5.73 -6.44
CA GLU A 271 -23.32 -4.65 -6.48
C GLU A 271 -23.19 -3.99 -5.11
N GLU A 272 -24.33 -3.75 -4.44
CA GLU A 272 -24.36 -3.24 -3.08
C GLU A 272 -23.70 -4.20 -2.09
N LEU A 273 -23.98 -5.50 -2.20
CA LEU A 273 -23.37 -6.54 -1.37
C LEU A 273 -21.86 -6.65 -1.60
N THR A 274 -21.41 -6.49 -2.85
CA THR A 274 -19.98 -6.55 -3.19
C THR A 274 -19.23 -5.33 -2.67
N MET A 275 -19.84 -4.14 -2.76
CA MET A 275 -19.29 -2.92 -2.18
C MET A 275 -19.18 -3.04 -0.65
N LEU A 276 -20.25 -3.52 0.01
CA LEU A 276 -20.26 -3.75 1.45
C LEU A 276 -19.19 -4.75 1.90
N ALA A 277 -18.98 -5.83 1.14
CA ALA A 277 -17.90 -6.79 1.44
C ALA A 277 -16.53 -6.12 1.30
N THR A 278 -16.37 -5.28 0.28
CA THR A 278 -15.14 -4.52 0.08
C THR A 278 -14.88 -3.57 1.26
N GLU A 279 -15.89 -2.85 1.75
CA GLU A 279 -15.81 -2.00 2.94
C GLU A 279 -15.37 -2.78 4.19
N VAL A 280 -16.02 -3.92 4.49
CA VAL A 280 -15.68 -4.75 5.66
C VAL A 280 -14.24 -5.25 5.61
N SER A 281 -13.72 -5.55 4.42
CA SER A 281 -12.32 -5.98 4.25
C SER A 281 -11.29 -4.84 4.41
N ILE A 282 -11.71 -3.57 4.35
CA ILE A 282 -10.83 -2.41 4.28
C ILE A 282 -10.93 -1.52 5.53
N PHE A 283 -12.11 -1.38 6.14
CA PHE A 283 -12.32 -0.47 7.26
C PHE A 283 -11.43 -0.74 8.49
N PRO A 284 -11.04 -2.00 8.82
CA PRO A 284 -10.01 -2.22 9.85
C PRO A 284 -8.70 -1.48 9.55
N ASN A 285 -8.35 -1.28 8.28
CA ASN A 285 -7.16 -0.57 7.85
C ASN A 285 -7.26 0.95 8.10
N LEU A 286 -8.48 1.51 8.07
CA LEU A 286 -8.71 2.90 8.43
C LEU A 286 -8.30 3.14 9.88
N ALA A 287 -8.69 2.24 10.80
CA ALA A 287 -8.33 2.29 12.21
C ALA A 287 -6.81 2.14 12.43
N VAL A 288 -6.16 1.18 11.75
CA VAL A 288 -4.70 0.97 11.85
C VAL A 288 -3.92 2.25 11.52
N PHE A 289 -4.33 2.99 10.50
CA PHE A 289 -3.63 4.20 10.09
C PHE A 289 -4.17 5.50 10.69
N ARG A 290 -5.27 5.43 11.46
CA ARG A 290 -5.95 6.59 12.01
C ARG A 290 -5.05 7.52 12.84
N PRO A 291 -4.20 7.01 13.76
CA PRO A 291 -3.38 7.88 14.61
C PRO A 291 -2.40 8.73 13.80
N ILE A 292 -1.77 8.12 12.79
CA ILE A 292 -0.75 8.80 11.97
C ILE A 292 -1.39 9.73 10.95
N PHE A 293 -2.62 9.45 10.49
CA PHE A 293 -3.39 10.37 9.67
C PHE A 293 -3.71 11.66 10.40
N LEU A 294 -4.13 11.55 11.66
CA LEU A 294 -4.43 12.71 12.50
C LEU A 294 -3.14 13.46 12.88
N ALA A 295 -2.10 12.75 13.34
CA ALA A 295 -0.83 13.36 13.76
C ALA A 295 -0.09 14.06 12.62
N SER A 296 -0.21 13.56 11.38
CA SER A 296 0.42 14.16 10.20
C SER A 296 -0.39 15.30 9.55
N GLY A 297 -1.57 15.63 10.07
CA GLY A 297 -2.44 16.61 9.45
C GLY A 297 -2.99 16.16 8.09
N TYR A 298 -3.42 14.90 8.00
CA TYR A 298 -4.03 14.27 6.82
C TYR A 298 -3.06 13.95 5.68
N GLN A 299 -1.75 13.95 5.96
CA GLN A 299 -0.69 13.74 4.97
C GLN A 299 -0.30 12.26 4.82
N HIS A 300 -0.43 11.47 5.89
CA HIS A 300 -0.08 10.06 5.97
C HIS A 300 -1.28 9.21 6.39
N GLY A 301 -1.12 7.89 6.38
CA GLY A 301 -2.10 6.94 6.89
C GLY A 301 -3.31 6.76 5.97
N LEU A 302 -3.11 6.77 4.66
CA LEU A 302 -4.20 6.74 3.69
C LEU A 302 -4.50 5.34 3.18
N VAL A 303 -5.79 5.04 3.07
CA VAL A 303 -6.32 3.77 2.58
C VAL A 303 -6.96 4.00 1.22
N SER A 304 -6.42 3.37 0.17
CA SER A 304 -6.99 3.47 -1.18
C SER A 304 -8.07 2.42 -1.40
N TYR A 305 -9.28 2.87 -1.71
CA TYR A 305 -10.45 2.04 -2.07
C TYR A 305 -10.74 2.16 -3.56
N GLN A 306 -10.90 1.03 -4.25
CA GLN A 306 -11.18 1.01 -5.68
C GLN A 306 -12.66 1.23 -5.99
N LEU A 307 -12.99 2.28 -6.75
CA LEU A 307 -14.35 2.48 -7.26
C LEU A 307 -14.77 1.35 -8.20
N ASN A 308 -16.07 1.11 -8.31
CA ASN A 308 -16.62 0.02 -9.09
C ASN A 308 -16.17 0.14 -10.57
N PRO A 309 -15.39 -0.84 -11.10
CA PRO A 309 -14.85 -0.77 -12.45
C PRO A 309 -15.92 -0.82 -13.55
N HIS A 310 -17.15 -1.25 -13.25
CA HIS A 310 -18.27 -1.26 -14.19
C HIS A 310 -18.83 0.13 -14.50
N VAL A 311 -18.57 1.13 -13.65
CA VAL A 311 -19.08 2.50 -13.80
C VAL A 311 -17.97 3.53 -13.93
N ALA A 312 -16.74 3.07 -14.24
CA ALA A 312 -15.55 3.91 -14.34
C ALA A 312 -15.62 5.00 -15.43
N ASP A 313 -16.52 4.85 -16.40
CA ASP A 313 -16.81 5.81 -17.45
C ASP A 313 -18.00 6.74 -17.13
N SER A 314 -18.61 6.60 -15.95
CA SER A 314 -19.76 7.41 -15.50
C SER A 314 -19.39 8.28 -14.31
N LEU A 315 -19.41 9.60 -14.52
CA LEU A 315 -19.21 10.58 -13.46
C LEU A 315 -20.24 10.43 -12.34
N GLU A 316 -21.53 10.42 -12.69
CA GLU A 316 -22.63 10.40 -11.71
C GLU A 316 -22.63 9.12 -10.87
N ALA A 317 -22.43 7.96 -11.49
CA ALA A 317 -22.42 6.69 -10.78
C ALA A 317 -21.17 6.56 -9.88
N SER A 318 -20.00 6.95 -10.39
CA SER A 318 -18.75 6.95 -9.62
C SER A 318 -18.83 7.86 -8.39
N LEU A 319 -19.37 9.08 -8.54
CA LEU A 319 -19.56 10.00 -7.42
C LEU A 319 -20.58 9.47 -6.41
N ARG A 320 -21.67 8.87 -6.87
CA ARG A 320 -22.68 8.28 -5.98
C ARG A 320 -22.09 7.19 -5.10
N ASP A 321 -21.33 6.27 -5.69
CA ASP A 321 -20.66 5.20 -4.94
C ASP A 321 -19.63 5.78 -3.98
N ALA A 322 -18.78 6.69 -4.45
CA ALA A 322 -17.76 7.35 -3.61
C ALA A 322 -18.37 8.04 -2.38
N LEU A 323 -19.44 8.83 -2.56
CA LEU A 323 -20.07 9.55 -1.47
C LEU A 323 -20.75 8.62 -0.45
N ARG A 324 -21.34 7.52 -0.90
CA ARG A 324 -21.88 6.48 -0.01
C ARG A 324 -20.79 5.86 0.84
N ILE A 325 -19.73 5.34 0.21
CA ILE A 325 -18.60 4.70 0.91
C ILE A 325 -17.94 5.68 1.88
N TYR A 326 -17.78 6.95 1.48
CA TYR A 326 -17.19 7.98 2.33
C TYR A 326 -18.06 8.26 3.57
N SER A 327 -19.39 8.27 3.42
CA SER A 327 -20.33 8.39 4.54
C SER A 327 -20.22 7.20 5.49
N ASP A 328 -20.21 5.98 4.95
CA ASP A 328 -20.11 4.75 5.75
C ASP A 328 -18.79 4.69 6.54
N ALA A 329 -17.68 5.08 5.90
CA ALA A 329 -16.38 5.21 6.55
C ALA A 329 -16.38 6.30 7.64
N SER A 330 -17.11 7.40 7.42
CA SER A 330 -17.22 8.49 8.38
C SER A 330 -17.98 8.06 9.63
N ASP A 331 -19.11 7.36 9.47
CA ASP A 331 -19.91 6.82 10.58
C ASP A 331 -19.12 5.80 11.42
N PHE A 332 -18.31 4.98 10.77
CA PHE A 332 -17.37 4.08 11.45
C PHE A 332 -16.33 4.87 12.27
N LEU A 333 -15.68 5.86 11.65
CA LEU A 333 -14.61 6.63 12.28
C LEU A 333 -15.11 7.57 13.38
N LEU A 334 -16.34 8.06 13.32
CA LEU A 334 -16.92 8.85 14.42
C LEU A 334 -16.95 8.06 15.73
N LYS A 335 -17.31 6.77 15.66
CA LYS A 335 -17.33 5.86 16.82
C LYS A 335 -15.92 5.54 17.29
N TYR A 336 -14.99 5.33 16.37
CA TYR A 336 -13.58 5.07 16.69
C TYR A 336 -12.91 6.29 17.34
N ASP A 337 -13.12 7.47 16.77
CA ASP A 337 -12.54 8.73 17.24
C ASP A 337 -13.09 9.15 18.60
N ASP A 338 -14.32 8.77 18.96
CA ASP A 338 -14.88 8.98 20.30
C ASP A 338 -13.95 8.42 21.40
N TYR A 339 -13.26 7.31 21.11
CA TYR A 339 -12.26 6.69 21.96
C TYR A 339 -10.83 7.18 21.66
N LEU A 340 -10.40 7.14 20.41
CA LEU A 340 -9.02 7.49 20.04
C LEU A 340 -8.69 8.93 20.49
N LEU A 341 -9.63 9.85 20.27
CA LEU A 341 -9.46 11.27 20.57
C LEU A 341 -10.08 11.70 21.91
N TRP A 342 -10.44 10.76 22.78
CA TRP A 342 -11.03 11.09 24.07
C TRP A 342 -10.08 11.96 24.92
N GLY A 343 -10.60 13.00 25.57
CA GLY A 343 -9.80 13.86 26.46
C GLY A 343 -8.83 14.84 25.76
N TYR A 344 -8.61 14.72 24.45
CA TYR A 344 -7.82 15.68 23.67
C TYR A 344 -8.66 16.84 23.13
N SER A 345 -7.98 17.93 22.73
CA SER A 345 -8.65 19.13 22.22
C SER A 345 -9.48 18.87 20.95
N PRO A 346 -10.58 19.61 20.73
CA PRO A 346 -11.46 19.42 19.58
C PRO A 346 -10.92 20.02 18.26
N ALA A 347 -9.60 20.25 18.15
CA ALA A 347 -8.99 20.90 16.99
C ALA A 347 -8.96 20.01 15.72
N LEU A 348 -9.22 18.71 15.86
CA LEU A 348 -9.21 17.73 14.76
C LEU A 348 -10.63 17.39 14.31
N GLU A 349 -10.83 17.28 13.00
CA GLU A 349 -12.09 16.83 12.39
C GLU A 349 -12.33 15.34 12.67
N ARG A 350 -13.18 15.06 13.67
CA ARG A 350 -13.64 13.70 14.00
C ARG A 350 -14.46 13.13 12.85
N GLY A 351 -14.30 11.83 12.60
CA GLY A 351 -15.05 11.14 11.57
C GLY A 351 -14.57 11.38 10.15
N ARG A 352 -13.62 12.29 9.89
CA ARG A 352 -13.07 12.50 8.54
C ARG A 352 -12.36 11.22 8.05
N PRO A 353 -12.81 10.55 6.97
CA PRO A 353 -12.12 9.39 6.43
C PRO A 353 -10.67 9.63 6.01
N ASN A 354 -9.76 8.77 6.47
CA ASN A 354 -8.40 8.62 5.94
C ASN A 354 -8.39 7.73 4.68
N LEU A 355 -9.32 8.05 3.77
CA LEU A 355 -9.64 7.27 2.59
C LEU A 355 -9.33 8.08 1.33
N VAL A 356 -8.82 7.39 0.31
CA VAL A 356 -8.71 7.92 -1.05
C VAL A 356 -9.36 6.98 -2.05
N PHE A 357 -10.06 7.52 -3.05
CA PHE A 357 -10.72 6.71 -4.06
C PHE A 357 -9.82 6.45 -5.24
N LYS A 358 -9.62 5.17 -5.59
CA LYS A 358 -8.97 4.83 -6.84
C LYS A 358 -9.91 5.02 -8.01
N VAL A 359 -9.53 5.96 -8.87
CA VAL A 359 -10.23 6.29 -10.10
C VAL A 359 -9.44 5.65 -11.24
N ALA A 360 -10.07 4.78 -12.01
CA ALA A 360 -9.43 4.16 -13.17
C ALA A 360 -9.24 5.20 -14.27
N GLY A 361 -8.00 5.48 -14.66
CA GLY A 361 -7.60 6.36 -15.75
C GLY A 361 -7.90 5.79 -17.14
N CYS A 362 -8.95 4.98 -17.29
CA CYS A 362 -9.22 4.21 -18.50
C CYS A 362 -9.95 5.00 -19.60
N GLY A 363 -10.24 6.29 -19.38
CA GLY A 363 -10.85 7.18 -20.37
C GLY A 363 -11.10 8.59 -19.83
N PRO A 364 -11.68 9.49 -20.65
CA PRO A 364 -11.83 10.92 -20.34
C PRO A 364 -12.65 11.22 -19.07
N ALA A 365 -13.63 10.38 -18.74
CA ALA A 365 -14.47 10.54 -17.54
C ALA A 365 -13.65 10.59 -16.24
N SER A 366 -12.51 9.89 -16.20
CA SER A 366 -11.62 9.87 -15.05
C SER A 366 -11.09 11.24 -14.65
N ILE A 367 -10.88 12.16 -15.61
CA ILE A 367 -10.45 13.54 -15.36
C ILE A 367 -11.52 14.28 -14.54
N GLN A 368 -12.79 14.17 -14.95
CA GLN A 368 -13.91 14.83 -14.28
C GLN A 368 -14.16 14.23 -12.89
N ILE A 369 -14.16 12.89 -12.78
CA ILE A 369 -14.33 12.20 -11.49
C ILE A 369 -13.25 12.64 -10.50
N THR A 370 -12.01 12.73 -10.98
CA THR A 370 -10.86 13.16 -10.17
C THR A 370 -11.04 14.59 -9.66
N SER A 371 -11.32 15.53 -10.56
CA SER A 371 -11.50 16.96 -10.23
C SER A 371 -12.67 17.15 -9.25
N GLU A 372 -13.79 16.47 -9.45
CA GLU A 372 -14.97 16.60 -8.59
C GLU A 372 -14.73 16.06 -7.17
N LEU A 373 -14.15 14.87 -7.02
CA LEU A 373 -13.84 14.32 -5.69
C LEU A 373 -12.83 15.18 -4.91
N GLU A 374 -11.76 15.62 -5.57
CA GLU A 374 -10.75 16.48 -4.95
C GLU A 374 -11.34 17.83 -4.53
N SER A 375 -12.36 18.34 -5.24
CA SER A 375 -13.06 19.58 -4.89
C SER A 375 -13.88 19.52 -3.60
N LEU A 376 -14.15 18.30 -3.12
CA LEU A 376 -14.80 18.01 -1.85
C LEU A 376 -13.79 17.77 -0.71
N GLY A 377 -12.48 17.84 -0.98
CA GLY A 377 -11.43 17.46 -0.03
C GLY A 377 -11.25 15.95 0.11
N ILE A 378 -11.85 15.16 -0.80
CA ILE A 378 -11.72 13.71 -0.86
C ILE A 378 -10.56 13.38 -1.79
N GLY A 379 -9.49 12.80 -1.25
CA GLY A 379 -8.33 12.44 -2.04
C GLY A 379 -8.62 11.32 -3.03
N THR A 380 -7.92 11.34 -4.16
CA THR A 380 -8.02 10.34 -5.22
C THR A 380 -6.69 9.63 -5.42
N ASN A 381 -6.73 8.36 -5.80
CA ASN A 381 -5.58 7.58 -6.22
C ASN A 381 -5.79 7.12 -7.67
N ASN A 382 -5.43 7.95 -8.64
CA ASN A 382 -5.58 7.59 -10.04
C ASN A 382 -4.73 6.37 -10.35
N THR A 383 -5.33 5.39 -11.04
CA THR A 383 -4.70 4.09 -11.35
C THR A 383 -5.08 3.64 -12.76
N GLU A 384 -4.57 2.50 -13.23
CA GLU A 384 -4.65 2.12 -14.66
C GLU A 384 -4.02 3.20 -15.56
N THR A 385 -2.91 3.72 -15.08
CA THR A 385 -2.16 4.85 -15.61
C THR A 385 -0.73 4.42 -15.91
N TYR A 386 -0.26 4.75 -17.11
CA TYR A 386 0.95 4.14 -17.68
C TYR A 386 1.86 5.14 -18.41
N SER A 387 1.38 6.34 -18.73
CA SER A 387 2.08 7.26 -19.63
C SER A 387 2.23 8.65 -19.04
N VAL A 388 3.25 9.37 -19.49
CA VAL A 388 3.53 10.73 -19.05
C VAL A 388 2.35 11.65 -19.34
N SER A 389 1.76 11.56 -20.55
CA SER A 389 0.59 12.35 -20.94
C SER A 389 -0.65 12.07 -20.09
N GLN A 390 -0.97 10.79 -19.85
CA GLN A 390 -2.12 10.38 -19.03
C GLN A 390 -2.00 10.88 -17.59
N GLU A 391 -0.86 10.64 -16.93
CA GLU A 391 -0.62 11.07 -15.56
C GLU A 391 -0.57 12.60 -15.43
N THR A 392 -0.03 13.31 -16.43
CA THR A 392 -0.02 14.78 -16.47
C THR A 392 -1.45 15.35 -16.52
N HIS A 393 -2.34 14.77 -17.34
CA HIS A 393 -3.75 15.19 -17.37
C HIS A 393 -4.43 15.01 -16.00
N LEU A 394 -4.18 13.89 -15.33
CA LEU A 394 -4.83 13.57 -14.06
C LEU A 394 -4.27 14.39 -12.90
N ILE A 395 -2.96 14.67 -12.87
CA ILE A 395 -2.37 15.59 -11.89
C ILE A 395 -2.94 17.01 -12.06
N LEU A 396 -3.11 17.49 -13.30
CA LEU A 396 -3.75 18.79 -13.54
C LEU A 396 -5.22 18.80 -13.06
N ALA A 397 -5.95 17.70 -13.23
CA ALA A 397 -7.31 17.53 -12.71
C ALA A 397 -7.36 17.56 -11.18
N LYS A 398 -6.39 16.91 -10.51
CA LYS A 398 -6.22 16.99 -9.05
C LYS A 398 -5.98 18.42 -8.61
N MET A 399 -5.03 19.12 -9.26
CA MET A 399 -4.73 20.52 -8.96
C MET A 399 -5.96 21.42 -9.06
N GLU A 400 -6.78 21.23 -10.10
CA GLU A 400 -8.02 21.98 -10.31
C GLU A 400 -9.05 21.73 -9.19
N GLY A 401 -9.35 20.47 -8.88
CA GLY A 401 -10.27 20.11 -7.80
C GLY A 401 -9.80 20.64 -6.45
N ARG A 402 -8.52 20.38 -6.12
CA ARG A 402 -7.89 20.85 -4.88
C ARG A 402 -7.91 22.37 -4.75
N ALA A 403 -7.69 23.11 -5.83
CA ALA A 403 -7.81 24.56 -5.85
C ALA A 403 -9.23 25.04 -5.48
N ARG A 404 -10.28 24.32 -5.92
CA ARG A 404 -11.67 24.61 -5.51
C ARG A 404 -11.90 24.32 -4.02
N ALA A 405 -11.29 23.28 -3.48
CA ALA A 405 -11.43 22.90 -2.07
C ALA A 405 -10.75 23.91 -1.13
N VAL A 406 -9.48 24.28 -1.38
CA VAL A 406 -8.75 25.22 -0.50
C VAL A 406 -9.37 26.61 -0.46
N LYS A 407 -9.99 27.06 -1.56
CA LYS A 407 -10.76 28.31 -1.60
C LYS A 407 -11.95 28.31 -0.65
N LYS A 408 -12.53 27.15 -0.38
CA LYS A 408 -13.64 26.97 0.56
C LYS A 408 -13.15 26.79 2.00
N GLY A 409 -11.83 26.85 2.24
CA GLY A 409 -11.22 26.55 3.53
C GLY A 409 -11.23 25.06 3.89
N ILE A 410 -11.47 24.17 2.92
CA ILE A 410 -11.43 22.73 3.13
C ILE A 410 -9.96 22.30 3.16
N ARG A 411 -9.50 21.75 4.28
CA ARG A 411 -8.16 21.15 4.37
C ARG A 411 -8.05 19.98 3.40
N LEU A 412 -6.92 19.85 2.74
CA LEU A 412 -6.73 18.76 1.79
C LEU A 412 -6.22 17.47 2.46
N THR A 413 -6.65 16.34 1.91
CA THR A 413 -6.05 15.03 2.16
C THR A 413 -4.98 14.77 1.10
N THR A 414 -3.89 14.06 1.43
CA THR A 414 -2.95 13.60 0.39
C THR A 414 -3.68 12.74 -0.66
N CYS A 415 -3.25 12.84 -1.91
CA CYS A 415 -3.77 12.10 -3.04
C CYS A 415 -2.61 11.50 -3.82
N TYR A 416 -2.92 10.55 -4.71
CA TYR A 416 -1.91 9.76 -5.40
C TYR A 416 -2.15 9.70 -6.91
N GLU A 417 -1.07 9.72 -7.67
CA GLU A 417 -1.05 9.37 -9.09
C GLU A 417 -0.22 8.09 -9.27
N THR A 418 -0.86 6.96 -9.54
CA THR A 418 -0.17 5.67 -9.64
C THR A 418 0.52 5.54 -10.98
N THR A 419 1.80 5.19 -11.03
CA THR A 419 2.41 4.68 -12.26
C THR A 419 2.42 3.17 -12.20
N MET A 420 1.74 2.50 -13.14
CA MET A 420 1.68 1.03 -13.19
C MET A 420 2.94 0.42 -13.86
N ILE A 421 4.11 0.67 -13.26
CA ILE A 421 5.44 0.39 -13.82
C ILE A 421 5.53 -1.00 -14.44
N GLY A 422 5.44 -2.07 -13.64
CA GLY A 422 5.70 -3.39 -14.19
C GLY A 422 4.62 -3.89 -15.15
N ARG A 423 3.40 -3.33 -15.12
CA ARG A 423 2.38 -3.66 -16.14
C ARG A 423 2.67 -2.98 -17.47
N LEU A 424 3.20 -1.76 -17.44
CA LEU A 424 3.70 -1.09 -18.63
C LEU A 424 4.87 -1.89 -19.22
N ASP A 425 5.86 -2.23 -18.40
CA ASP A 425 7.05 -2.96 -18.84
C ASP A 425 6.66 -4.32 -19.46
N ASP A 426 5.73 -5.05 -18.82
CA ASP A 426 5.17 -6.30 -19.34
C ASP A 426 4.51 -6.08 -20.72
N HIS A 427 3.75 -4.98 -20.90
CA HIS A 427 3.11 -4.67 -22.17
C HIS A 427 4.10 -4.33 -23.29
N LEU A 428 5.07 -3.45 -23.02
CA LEU A 428 6.07 -3.06 -24.01
C LEU A 428 6.92 -4.25 -24.45
N ARG A 429 7.25 -5.13 -23.49
CA ARG A 429 7.93 -6.40 -23.77
C ARG A 429 7.14 -7.32 -24.68
N GLU A 430 5.83 -7.43 -24.48
CA GLU A 430 4.97 -8.23 -25.36
C GLU A 430 4.92 -7.64 -26.76
N VAL A 431 4.78 -6.31 -26.91
CA VAL A 431 4.80 -5.64 -28.22
C VAL A 431 6.13 -5.86 -28.95
N GLU A 432 7.25 -5.76 -28.23
CA GLU A 432 8.57 -6.03 -28.81
C GLU A 432 8.67 -7.48 -29.31
N ALA A 433 8.25 -8.44 -28.48
CA ALA A 433 8.24 -9.85 -28.86
C ALA A 433 7.35 -10.11 -30.09
N GLU A 434 6.18 -9.48 -30.16
CA GLU A 434 5.26 -9.59 -31.29
C GLU A 434 5.88 -9.03 -32.57
N GLY A 435 6.56 -7.89 -32.52
CA GLY A 435 7.26 -7.29 -33.65
C GLY A 435 8.37 -8.20 -34.18
N LEU A 436 9.22 -8.72 -33.29
CA LEU A 436 10.29 -9.65 -33.65
C LEU A 436 9.74 -10.95 -34.25
N LEU A 437 8.66 -11.50 -33.67
CA LEU A 437 8.01 -12.70 -34.18
C LEU A 437 7.41 -12.49 -35.57
N ARG A 438 6.74 -11.35 -35.81
CA ARG A 438 6.19 -11.01 -37.12
C ARG A 438 7.28 -10.94 -38.19
N ARG A 439 8.38 -10.23 -37.90
CA ARG A 439 9.54 -10.18 -38.79
C ARG A 439 10.14 -11.55 -39.08
N ALA A 440 10.21 -12.42 -38.08
CA ALA A 440 10.68 -13.78 -38.30
C ALA A 440 9.71 -14.60 -39.17
N LEU A 441 8.39 -14.43 -38.99
CA LEU A 441 7.36 -15.10 -39.79
C LEU A 441 7.28 -14.59 -41.23
N GLU A 442 7.66 -13.33 -41.49
CA GLU A 442 7.83 -12.81 -42.86
C GLU A 442 8.93 -13.57 -43.63
N VAL A 443 9.96 -14.05 -42.92
CA VAL A 443 11.05 -14.84 -43.50
C VAL A 443 10.73 -16.33 -43.56
N LEU A 444 10.11 -16.88 -42.51
CA LEU A 444 9.92 -18.33 -42.33
C LEU A 444 8.56 -18.86 -42.81
N GLY A 445 7.61 -17.99 -43.15
CA GLY A 445 6.25 -18.37 -43.50
C GLY A 445 5.32 -18.51 -42.29
N ARG A 446 4.01 -18.37 -42.51
CA ARG A 446 3.00 -18.33 -41.43
C ARG A 446 2.88 -19.67 -40.71
N GLU A 447 3.05 -20.77 -41.44
CA GLU A 447 3.05 -22.15 -40.96
C GLU A 447 4.11 -22.42 -39.88
N ALA A 448 5.22 -21.69 -39.88
CA ALA A 448 6.27 -21.82 -38.88
C ALA A 448 5.80 -21.47 -37.46
N LEU A 449 4.73 -20.66 -37.31
CA LEU A 449 4.12 -20.36 -36.01
C LEU A 449 3.63 -21.63 -35.30
N GLY A 450 3.11 -22.61 -36.05
CA GLY A 450 2.67 -23.89 -35.50
C GLY A 450 3.82 -24.77 -34.99
N GLU A 451 5.03 -24.61 -35.54
CA GLU A 451 6.23 -25.24 -35.01
C GLU A 451 6.61 -24.63 -33.66
N LEU A 452 6.67 -23.30 -33.59
CA LEU A 452 7.01 -22.57 -32.38
C LEU A 452 6.03 -22.85 -31.23
N LEU A 453 4.72 -22.86 -31.51
CA LEU A 453 3.69 -23.23 -30.52
C LEU A 453 3.94 -24.62 -29.93
N ARG A 454 4.28 -25.61 -30.77
CA ARG A 454 4.59 -26.98 -30.31
C ARG A 454 5.87 -27.04 -29.49
N GLU A 455 6.94 -26.36 -29.92
CA GLU A 455 8.21 -26.33 -29.19
C GLU A 455 8.06 -25.66 -27.81
N MET A 456 7.26 -24.59 -27.73
CA MET A 456 6.96 -23.90 -26.48
C MET A 456 5.88 -24.60 -25.63
N LYS A 457 5.26 -25.67 -26.15
CA LYS A 457 4.16 -26.42 -25.52
C LYS A 457 2.95 -25.53 -25.21
N ILE A 458 2.60 -24.67 -26.16
CA ILE A 458 1.46 -23.75 -26.07
C ILE A 458 0.36 -24.27 -26.98
N GLU A 459 -0.84 -24.45 -26.43
CA GLU A 459 -2.03 -24.79 -27.22
C GLU A 459 -2.47 -23.58 -28.06
N ALA A 460 -2.78 -23.80 -29.33
CA ALA A 460 -3.20 -22.71 -30.22
C ALA A 460 -4.50 -22.07 -29.69
N GLY A 461 -4.47 -20.74 -29.55
CA GLY A 461 -5.53 -19.91 -28.98
C GLY A 461 -6.53 -19.35 -29.98
N GLY A 462 -6.53 -19.84 -31.23
CA GLY A 462 -7.47 -19.41 -32.28
C GLY A 462 -6.77 -19.04 -33.58
N ASP A 463 -7.09 -17.84 -34.10
CA ASP A 463 -6.54 -17.34 -35.36
C ASP A 463 -5.04 -16.99 -35.26
N PHE A 464 -4.44 -16.66 -36.41
CA PHE A 464 -3.02 -16.34 -36.52
C PHE A 464 -2.58 -15.20 -35.59
N GLU A 465 -3.38 -14.14 -35.48
CA GLU A 465 -3.06 -12.98 -34.65
C GLU A 465 -3.17 -13.30 -33.15
N SER A 466 -4.18 -14.06 -32.77
CA SER A 466 -4.38 -14.55 -31.40
C SER A 466 -3.23 -15.46 -30.98
N ASN A 467 -2.72 -16.30 -31.90
CA ASN A 467 -1.59 -17.19 -31.63
C ASN A 467 -0.26 -16.43 -31.47
N ILE A 468 -0.02 -15.37 -32.25
CA ILE A 468 1.15 -14.48 -32.04
C ILE A 468 1.10 -13.87 -30.64
N LYS A 469 -0.03 -13.25 -30.28
CA LYS A 469 -0.23 -12.66 -28.94
C LYS A 469 -0.05 -13.69 -27.84
N LEU A 470 -0.57 -14.90 -28.03
CA LEU A 470 -0.46 -15.99 -27.06
C LEU A 470 0.99 -16.44 -26.85
N VAL A 471 1.77 -16.59 -27.93
CA VAL A 471 3.20 -16.93 -27.83
C VAL A 471 3.95 -15.83 -27.08
N CYS A 472 3.68 -14.57 -27.41
CA CYS A 472 4.41 -13.42 -26.88
C CYS A 472 3.97 -13.01 -25.47
N ASP A 473 2.77 -13.41 -25.02
CA ASP A 473 2.24 -13.16 -23.67
C ASP A 473 3.26 -13.56 -22.61
N ARG A 474 3.43 -12.68 -21.61
CA ARG A 474 4.38 -12.87 -20.51
C ARG A 474 4.24 -14.22 -19.81
N LYS A 475 3.04 -14.79 -19.70
CA LYS A 475 2.84 -16.09 -19.04
C LYS A 475 3.54 -17.21 -19.80
N ASN A 476 3.62 -17.10 -21.12
CA ASN A 476 4.16 -18.13 -22.01
C ASN A 476 5.61 -17.87 -22.39
N LEU A 477 5.95 -16.61 -22.62
CA LEU A 477 7.30 -16.16 -22.88
C LEU A 477 7.69 -15.26 -21.70
N SER A 478 8.32 -15.79 -20.66
CA SER A 478 9.01 -15.02 -19.62
C SER A 478 10.09 -15.92 -19.00
N PRO A 479 11.38 -15.55 -19.08
CA PRO A 479 11.90 -14.32 -19.73
C PRO A 479 11.75 -14.32 -21.27
N ILE A 480 12.02 -13.20 -21.96
CA ILE A 480 11.87 -13.08 -23.44
C ILE A 480 12.88 -13.94 -24.20
N HIS A 481 14.03 -14.20 -23.58
CA HIS A 481 15.13 -14.95 -24.14
C HIS A 481 15.00 -16.47 -23.93
N LYS A 482 13.77 -17.02 -23.87
CA LYS A 482 13.57 -18.48 -23.80
C LYS A 482 14.16 -19.14 -25.05
N GLU A 483 14.83 -20.27 -24.85
CA GLU A 483 15.57 -20.99 -25.88
C GLU A 483 14.74 -21.28 -27.16
N PRO A 484 13.48 -21.77 -27.12
CA PRO A 484 12.71 -22.00 -28.35
C PRO A 484 12.49 -20.71 -29.17
N PHE A 485 12.24 -19.59 -28.50
CA PHE A 485 12.04 -18.31 -29.16
C PHE A 485 13.35 -17.77 -29.75
N ALA A 486 14.45 -17.86 -29.01
CA ALA A 486 15.77 -17.47 -29.50
C ALA A 486 16.20 -18.29 -30.73
N LYS A 487 15.97 -19.61 -30.71
CA LYS A 487 16.19 -20.51 -31.85
C LYS A 487 15.35 -20.13 -33.06
N PHE A 488 14.08 -19.82 -32.84
CA PHE A 488 13.15 -19.42 -33.89
C PHE A 488 13.60 -18.13 -34.59
N LEU A 489 13.98 -17.10 -33.82
CA LEU A 489 14.51 -15.85 -34.37
C LEU A 489 15.84 -16.05 -35.10
N ALA A 490 16.74 -16.89 -34.57
CA ALA A 490 18.02 -17.22 -35.23
C ALA A 490 17.81 -17.93 -36.58
N LYS A 491 16.82 -18.84 -36.68
CA LYS A 491 16.44 -19.50 -37.95
C LYS A 491 16.03 -18.47 -39.02
N ALA A 492 15.41 -17.37 -38.62
CA ALA A 492 15.04 -16.25 -39.49
C ALA A 492 16.14 -15.21 -39.71
N GLY A 493 17.31 -15.35 -39.06
CA GLY A 493 18.39 -14.35 -39.08
C GLY A 493 18.05 -13.04 -38.37
N ILE A 494 17.03 -13.05 -37.49
CA ILE A 494 16.59 -11.89 -36.71
C ILE A 494 17.43 -11.80 -35.44
N LEU A 495 17.98 -10.62 -35.16
CA LEU A 495 18.91 -10.32 -34.07
C LEU A 495 20.25 -11.08 -34.11
N GLY A 496 20.40 -12.19 -34.83
CA GLY A 496 21.66 -12.93 -34.89
C GLY A 496 21.55 -14.17 -35.77
N LYS A 497 22.67 -14.88 -35.96
CA LYS A 497 22.67 -16.13 -36.73
C LYS A 497 22.64 -17.37 -35.84
N THR A 498 23.06 -17.23 -34.58
CA THR A 498 23.03 -18.33 -33.60
C THR A 498 22.05 -18.05 -32.48
N PRO A 499 21.47 -19.09 -31.84
CA PRO A 499 20.60 -18.92 -30.69
C PRO A 499 21.24 -18.15 -29.55
N GLU A 500 22.55 -18.34 -29.31
CA GLU A 500 23.29 -17.69 -28.23
C GLU A 500 23.45 -16.18 -28.46
N GLU A 501 23.74 -15.75 -29.70
CA GLU A 501 23.80 -14.33 -30.07
C GLU A 501 22.44 -13.65 -29.88
N VAL A 502 21.37 -14.34 -30.30
CA VAL A 502 20.00 -13.84 -30.17
C VAL A 502 19.61 -13.75 -28.69
N GLU A 503 19.91 -14.78 -27.89
CA GLU A 503 19.62 -14.81 -26.46
C GLU A 503 20.26 -13.62 -25.73
N GLN A 504 21.54 -13.33 -26.01
CA GLN A 504 22.25 -12.20 -25.41
C GLN A 504 21.59 -10.86 -25.74
N LYS A 505 21.18 -10.66 -27.00
CA LYS A 505 20.48 -9.42 -27.41
C LYS A 505 19.10 -9.31 -26.78
N LEU A 506 18.34 -10.41 -26.74
CA LEU A 506 17.04 -10.47 -26.08
C LEU A 506 17.15 -10.15 -24.57
N ARG A 507 18.24 -10.57 -23.90
CA ARG A 507 18.50 -10.19 -22.50
C ARG A 507 18.70 -8.69 -22.33
N VAL A 508 19.45 -8.04 -23.23
CA VAL A 508 19.63 -6.57 -23.21
C VAL A 508 18.30 -5.85 -23.44
N ILE A 509 17.55 -6.29 -24.46
CA ILE A 509 16.22 -5.74 -24.78
C ILE A 509 15.29 -5.85 -23.56
N GLU A 510 15.20 -7.01 -22.92
CA GLU A 510 14.36 -7.21 -21.74
C GLU A 510 14.82 -6.36 -20.55
N ASP A 511 16.13 -6.15 -20.38
CA ASP A 511 16.61 -5.28 -19.33
C ASP A 511 16.23 -3.81 -19.58
N ASP A 512 16.41 -3.32 -20.81
CA ASP A 512 16.06 -1.96 -21.20
C ASP A 512 14.57 -1.66 -21.07
N LEU A 513 13.70 -2.60 -21.51
CA LEU A 513 12.25 -2.45 -21.41
C LEU A 513 11.76 -2.25 -19.98
N THR A 514 12.45 -2.86 -19.00
CA THR A 514 12.11 -2.70 -17.58
C THR A 514 12.59 -1.38 -16.95
N TYR A 515 13.06 -0.43 -17.76
CA TYR A 515 13.23 0.97 -17.35
C TYR A 515 12.08 1.87 -17.77
N ALA A 516 11.17 1.41 -18.64
CA ALA A 516 10.14 2.28 -19.20
C ALA A 516 9.25 2.92 -18.13
N GLY A 517 8.69 2.14 -17.20
CA GLY A 517 7.89 2.69 -16.10
C GLY A 517 8.69 3.55 -15.11
N ILE A 518 9.98 3.25 -14.92
CA ILE A 518 10.89 4.11 -14.13
C ILE A 518 11.03 5.47 -14.81
N ILE A 519 11.22 5.49 -16.14
CA ILE A 519 11.36 6.73 -16.92
C ILE A 519 10.05 7.54 -16.87
N VAL A 520 8.88 6.91 -17.01
CA VAL A 520 7.58 7.59 -16.85
C VAL A 520 7.49 8.27 -15.49
N THR A 521 7.70 7.51 -14.41
CA THR A 521 7.63 8.01 -13.03
C THR A 521 8.56 9.22 -12.83
N LYS A 522 9.81 9.12 -13.32
CA LYS A 522 10.81 10.19 -13.23
C LYS A 522 10.43 11.42 -14.04
N ARG A 523 9.91 11.24 -15.26
CA ARG A 523 9.49 12.36 -16.12
C ARG A 523 8.35 13.13 -15.48
N VAL A 524 7.31 12.43 -15.02
CA VAL A 524 6.16 13.06 -14.35
C VAL A 524 6.59 13.76 -13.06
N HIS A 525 7.42 13.10 -12.24
CA HIS A 525 7.98 13.74 -11.05
C HIS A 525 8.79 15.00 -11.38
N LYS A 526 9.64 14.97 -12.41
CA LYS A 526 10.39 16.14 -12.86
C LYS A 526 9.47 17.28 -13.32
N ILE A 527 8.41 16.98 -14.07
CA ILE A 527 7.44 17.96 -14.57
C ILE A 527 6.80 18.73 -13.41
N PHE A 528 6.37 18.05 -12.34
CA PHE A 528 5.57 18.67 -11.29
C PHE A 528 6.33 19.01 -10.01
N PHE A 529 7.26 18.16 -9.59
CA PHE A 529 7.77 18.12 -8.22
C PHE A 529 9.27 18.37 -8.11
N SER A 530 9.99 18.57 -9.22
CA SER A 530 11.36 19.07 -9.14
C SER A 530 11.39 20.42 -8.41
N PRO A 531 12.44 20.74 -7.62
CA PRO A 531 12.50 21.98 -6.85
C PRO A 531 12.30 23.24 -7.71
N GLU A 532 12.74 23.20 -8.96
CA GLU A 532 12.55 24.28 -9.94
C GLU A 532 11.10 24.36 -10.42
N ASN A 533 10.53 23.26 -10.91
CA ASN A 533 9.19 23.28 -11.51
C ASN A 533 8.08 23.45 -10.47
N ARG A 534 8.30 23.02 -9.23
CA ARG A 534 7.35 23.24 -8.14
C ARG A 534 6.98 24.72 -7.98
N LYS A 535 7.98 25.62 -7.96
CA LYS A 535 7.76 27.07 -7.83
C LYS A 535 6.95 27.63 -8.99
N LYS A 536 7.19 27.11 -10.20
CA LYS A 536 6.47 27.48 -11.42
C LYS A 536 5.00 27.08 -11.34
N TRP A 537 4.71 25.87 -10.85
CA TRP A 537 3.34 25.41 -10.62
C TRP A 537 2.63 26.19 -9.53
N VAL A 538 3.29 26.51 -8.42
CA VAL A 538 2.72 27.37 -7.36
C VAL A 538 2.28 28.72 -7.96
N ALA A 539 3.19 29.40 -8.68
CA ALA A 539 2.88 30.66 -9.33
C ALA A 539 1.77 30.54 -10.38
N TRP A 540 1.70 29.41 -11.11
CA TRP A 540 0.63 29.15 -12.06
C TRP A 540 -0.72 28.94 -11.36
N LEU A 541 -0.76 28.23 -10.24
CA LEU A 541 -1.97 28.03 -9.44
C LEU A 541 -2.50 29.35 -8.87
N GLU A 542 -1.61 30.22 -8.38
CA GLU A 542 -1.96 31.57 -7.94
C GLU A 542 -2.60 32.38 -9.07
N ARG A 543 -1.99 32.40 -10.26
CA ARG A 543 -2.52 33.15 -11.41
C ARG A 543 -3.82 32.57 -11.96
N LYS A 544 -3.87 31.25 -12.17
CA LYS A 544 -4.98 30.58 -12.85
C LYS A 544 -6.21 30.50 -11.96
N TYR A 545 -6.02 30.20 -10.69
CA TYR A 545 -7.11 30.01 -9.75
C TYR A 545 -7.23 31.15 -8.75
N GLY A 546 -6.35 32.15 -8.68
CA GLY A 546 -6.48 33.23 -7.69
C GLY A 546 -6.31 32.73 -6.26
N LEU A 547 -5.36 31.81 -6.05
CA LEU A 547 -4.98 31.30 -4.73
C LEU A 547 -3.92 32.20 -4.09
N THR A 548 -3.80 32.15 -2.77
CA THR A 548 -2.59 32.63 -2.08
C THR A 548 -1.43 31.64 -2.26
N GLU A 549 -0.19 32.08 -2.07
CA GLU A 549 1.00 31.22 -2.08
C GLU A 549 0.83 30.00 -1.16
N ALA A 550 0.33 30.20 0.06
CA ALA A 550 0.10 29.10 1.01
C ALA A 550 -0.96 28.09 0.52
N GLN A 551 -2.04 28.57 -0.09
CA GLN A 551 -3.07 27.69 -0.68
C GLN A 551 -2.52 26.93 -1.90
N ALA A 552 -1.75 27.60 -2.76
CA ALA A 552 -1.13 26.99 -3.92
C ALA A 552 -0.09 25.92 -3.51
N GLU A 553 0.71 26.19 -2.46
CA GLU A 553 1.61 25.20 -1.87
C GLU A 553 0.85 24.02 -1.25
N GLU A 554 -0.28 24.23 -0.57
CA GLU A 554 -1.11 23.13 -0.03
C GLU A 554 -1.65 22.23 -1.16
N VAL A 555 -2.09 22.82 -2.28
CA VAL A 555 -2.58 22.09 -3.46
C VAL A 555 -1.53 21.10 -3.97
N ILE A 556 -0.30 21.56 -4.23
CA ILE A 556 0.75 20.73 -4.84
C ILE A 556 1.44 19.80 -3.84
N SER A 557 1.57 20.20 -2.56
CA SER A 557 2.27 19.42 -1.53
C SER A 557 1.64 18.05 -1.27
N GLY A 558 0.33 17.95 -1.38
CA GLY A 558 -0.41 16.72 -1.09
C GLY A 558 -0.67 15.83 -2.30
N ILE A 559 0.09 15.98 -3.40
CA ILE A 559 0.01 15.08 -4.57
C ILE A 559 1.27 14.21 -4.60
N ASP A 560 1.16 12.93 -4.25
CA ASP A 560 2.27 11.99 -4.30
C ASP A 560 2.19 11.13 -5.58
N MET A 561 3.31 10.95 -6.27
CA MET A 561 3.45 9.86 -7.23
C MET A 561 3.42 8.52 -6.50
N LEU A 562 2.81 7.50 -7.08
CA LEU A 562 2.66 6.16 -6.47
C LEU A 562 3.10 5.04 -7.42
N PRO A 563 4.40 4.90 -7.72
CA PRO A 563 4.89 3.81 -8.55
C PRO A 563 4.56 2.43 -7.95
N ALA A 564 3.89 1.59 -8.75
CA ALA A 564 3.25 0.35 -8.31
C ALA A 564 3.49 -0.82 -9.28
N SER A 565 2.99 -2.01 -8.92
CA SER A 565 3.06 -3.23 -9.74
C SER A 565 4.47 -3.56 -10.23
N LYS A 566 5.46 -3.52 -9.34
CA LYS A 566 6.87 -3.71 -9.66
C LYS A 566 7.23 -5.18 -9.97
N ARG A 567 8.36 -5.40 -10.64
CA ARG A 567 8.94 -6.69 -11.06
C ARG A 567 10.39 -6.89 -10.57
N LYS A 568 11.19 -5.83 -10.44
CA LYS A 568 12.61 -5.83 -10.03
C LYS A 568 12.85 -4.81 -8.90
N PRO A 569 13.65 -5.15 -7.85
CA PRO A 569 13.94 -4.23 -6.74
C PRO A 569 14.37 -2.82 -7.15
N ARG A 570 15.10 -2.70 -8.27
CA ARG A 570 15.56 -1.41 -8.81
C ARG A 570 14.45 -0.40 -9.09
N GLU A 571 13.22 -0.85 -9.39
CA GLU A 571 12.11 0.07 -9.62
C GLU A 571 11.78 0.90 -8.37
N THR A 572 11.92 0.33 -7.17
CA THR A 572 11.85 1.09 -5.92
C THR A 572 13.12 1.90 -5.70
N LEU A 573 14.28 1.27 -5.82
CA LEU A 573 15.56 1.90 -5.45
C LEU A 573 15.92 3.10 -6.34
N LEU A 574 15.47 3.14 -7.60
CA LEU A 574 15.68 4.25 -8.55
C LEU A 574 14.56 5.30 -8.54
N THR A 575 13.51 5.08 -7.75
CA THR A 575 12.40 6.01 -7.54
C THR A 575 12.28 6.35 -6.06
N LEU A 576 13.38 6.74 -5.41
CA LEU A 576 13.34 7.29 -4.04
C LEU A 576 13.42 8.81 -4.10
N SER A 577 12.52 9.49 -3.38
CA SER A 577 12.55 10.93 -3.14
C SER A 577 11.90 11.26 -1.80
N ALA A 578 12.40 12.30 -1.14
CA ALA A 578 11.79 12.84 0.08
C ALA A 578 10.46 13.55 -0.16
N SER A 579 10.18 13.96 -1.41
CA SER A 579 9.04 14.82 -1.76
C SER A 579 8.13 14.21 -2.81
N ASN A 580 6.82 14.32 -2.59
CA ASN A 580 5.77 14.03 -3.56
C ASN A 580 5.85 12.61 -4.16
N LEU A 581 6.17 11.61 -3.32
CA LEU A 581 6.36 10.23 -3.75
C LEU A 581 6.08 9.24 -2.60
N THR A 582 5.26 8.23 -2.89
CA THR A 582 5.02 7.09 -2.01
C THR A 582 5.17 5.79 -2.81
N ASN A 583 6.19 4.99 -2.52
CA ASN A 583 6.40 3.70 -3.20
C ASN A 583 5.42 2.64 -2.67
N THR A 584 4.57 2.05 -3.51
CA THR A 584 3.69 0.94 -3.08
C THR A 584 4.18 -0.41 -3.58
N GLU A 585 4.05 -1.44 -2.75
CA GLU A 585 4.64 -2.76 -3.00
C GLU A 585 3.82 -3.90 -2.43
N PHE A 586 3.81 -5.03 -3.15
CA PHE A 586 3.26 -6.29 -2.65
C PHE A 586 4.22 -6.91 -1.60
N PRO A 587 3.74 -7.69 -0.61
CA PRO A 587 4.61 -8.15 0.47
C PRO A 587 5.78 -9.06 0.04
N ASN A 588 5.64 -9.80 -1.06
CA ASN A 588 6.75 -10.58 -1.62
C ASN A 588 7.79 -9.70 -2.32
N PHE A 589 7.37 -8.56 -2.87
CA PHE A 589 8.28 -7.59 -3.47
C PHE A 589 9.05 -6.81 -2.40
N GLN A 590 8.39 -6.46 -1.29
CA GLN A 590 9.07 -5.92 -0.10
C GLN A 590 10.20 -6.85 0.37
N ALA A 591 9.97 -8.16 0.32
CA ALA A 591 10.98 -9.15 0.68
C ALA A 591 12.16 -9.17 -0.29
N LEU A 592 11.94 -8.94 -1.59
CA LEU A 592 12.99 -8.86 -2.61
C LEU A 592 13.84 -7.60 -2.44
N VAL A 593 13.20 -6.44 -2.23
CA VAL A 593 13.91 -5.17 -1.96
C VAL A 593 14.70 -5.26 -0.66
N PHE A 594 14.11 -5.85 0.38
CA PHE A 594 14.83 -6.09 1.63
C PHE A 594 16.01 -7.05 1.43
N GLN A 595 15.87 -8.11 0.64
CA GLN A 595 16.99 -9.00 0.31
C GLN A 595 18.10 -8.29 -0.46
N GLU A 596 17.76 -7.46 -1.45
CA GLU A 596 18.73 -6.64 -2.20
C GLU A 596 19.53 -5.72 -1.25
N SER A 597 18.87 -5.18 -0.22
CA SER A 597 19.50 -4.31 0.77
C SER A 597 20.55 -5.01 1.66
N LEU A 598 20.55 -6.34 1.69
CA LEU A 598 21.51 -7.15 2.45
C LEU A 598 22.78 -7.47 1.63
N SER A 599 22.83 -7.07 0.35
CA SER A 599 23.99 -7.27 -0.51
C SER A 599 25.23 -6.50 0.01
N PRO A 600 26.44 -7.08 -0.05
CA PRO A 600 27.66 -6.40 0.37
C PRO A 600 27.85 -5.05 -0.33
N GLY A 601 28.13 -4.00 0.45
CA GLY A 601 28.36 -2.64 -0.09
C GLY A 601 27.10 -1.84 -0.41
N PHE A 602 25.90 -2.38 -0.13
CA PHE A 602 24.66 -1.61 -0.21
C PHE A 602 24.66 -0.47 0.81
N ASP A 603 24.45 0.75 0.33
CA ASP A 603 24.33 1.94 1.17
C ASP A 603 23.05 2.70 0.80
N PRO A 604 22.02 2.72 1.67
CA PRO A 604 20.79 3.44 1.39
C PRO A 604 21.00 4.95 1.22
N MET A 605 22.05 5.52 1.83
CA MET A 605 22.34 6.95 1.71
C MET A 605 22.80 7.33 0.32
N ARG A 606 23.43 6.40 -0.42
CA ARG A 606 23.79 6.60 -1.81
C ARG A 606 22.57 6.68 -2.72
N LEU A 607 21.41 6.18 -2.30
CA LEU A 607 20.17 6.23 -3.09
C LEU A 607 19.34 7.50 -2.80
N ARG A 608 19.86 8.43 -1.99
CA ARG A 608 19.20 9.70 -1.70
C ARG A 608 18.90 10.44 -3.01
N GLU A 609 17.63 10.80 -3.19
CA GLU A 609 17.11 11.45 -4.41
C GLU A 609 17.43 10.68 -5.69
N SER A 610 17.45 9.34 -5.64
CA SER A 610 17.62 8.52 -6.83
C SER A 610 16.59 8.84 -7.91
N MET A 611 15.43 9.39 -7.54
CA MET A 611 14.43 9.96 -8.45
C MET A 611 15.04 10.99 -9.42
N SER A 612 15.98 11.82 -8.98
CA SER A 612 16.61 12.87 -9.80
C SER A 612 17.67 12.35 -10.77
N TRP A 613 18.13 11.11 -10.61
CA TRP A 613 19.18 10.56 -11.47
C TRP A 613 18.68 10.33 -12.88
N GLU A 614 19.53 10.64 -13.85
CA GLU A 614 19.26 10.29 -15.23
C GLU A 614 19.33 8.77 -15.39
N VAL A 615 18.28 8.21 -15.99
CA VAL A 615 18.38 6.85 -16.54
C VAL A 615 19.34 6.94 -17.71
N ALA A 616 20.31 6.02 -17.79
CA ALA A 616 21.37 6.06 -18.79
C ALA A 616 20.80 6.37 -20.19
N GLY A 617 21.23 7.48 -20.79
CA GLY A 617 20.67 7.98 -22.05
C GLY A 617 20.71 6.95 -23.18
N GLU A 618 21.66 6.03 -23.14
CA GLU A 618 21.74 4.90 -24.05
C GLU A 618 20.51 3.96 -23.99
N VAL A 619 19.91 3.75 -22.81
CA VAL A 619 18.68 2.93 -22.66
C VAL A 619 17.54 3.58 -23.44
N LEU A 620 17.35 4.89 -23.29
CA LEU A 620 16.30 5.61 -24.01
C LEU A 620 16.53 5.58 -25.52
N GLN A 621 17.77 5.76 -25.97
CA GLN A 621 18.13 5.66 -27.40
C GLN A 621 17.82 4.26 -27.96
N ARG A 622 18.12 3.20 -27.20
CA ARG A 622 17.83 1.82 -27.61
C ARG A 622 16.32 1.53 -27.65
N LEU A 623 15.55 1.98 -26.66
CA LEU A 623 14.08 1.86 -26.68
C LEU A 623 13.46 2.51 -27.92
N CYS A 624 14.03 3.63 -28.39
CA CYS A 624 13.61 4.29 -29.63
C CYS A 624 14.03 3.57 -30.93
N ALA A 625 14.89 2.56 -30.84
CA ALA A 625 15.40 1.79 -31.99
C ALA A 625 14.79 0.37 -32.09
N TYR A 626 14.03 -0.07 -31.09
CA TYR A 626 13.38 -1.37 -31.03
C TYR A 626 12.04 -1.39 -31.79
N GLU A 627 11.44 -2.58 -31.98
CA GLU A 627 10.14 -2.73 -32.63
C GLU A 627 9.04 -1.98 -31.86
N VAL A 628 9.19 -1.87 -30.54
CA VAL A 628 8.28 -1.17 -29.63
C VAL A 628 8.39 0.36 -29.69
N ALA A 629 9.30 0.94 -30.48
CA ALA A 629 9.59 2.38 -30.46
C ALA A 629 8.34 3.27 -30.64
N GLY A 630 7.36 2.83 -31.43
CA GLY A 630 6.08 3.55 -31.59
C GLY A 630 5.25 3.61 -30.30
N GLU A 631 5.18 2.50 -29.55
CA GLU A 631 4.52 2.45 -28.25
C GLU A 631 5.30 3.20 -27.18
N CYS A 632 6.64 3.17 -27.22
CA CYS A 632 7.46 3.98 -26.34
C CYS A 632 7.18 5.48 -26.52
N ARG A 633 6.99 5.98 -27.75
CA ARG A 633 6.61 7.39 -27.97
C ARG A 633 5.28 7.74 -27.33
N LYS A 634 4.24 6.93 -27.54
CA LYS A 634 2.91 7.11 -26.92
C LYS A 634 2.97 7.23 -25.40
N VAL A 635 3.86 6.44 -24.78
CA VAL A 635 3.97 6.34 -23.33
C VAL A 635 4.86 7.44 -22.73
N LEU A 636 5.95 7.77 -23.40
CA LEU A 636 7.00 8.63 -22.85
C LEU A 636 6.82 10.11 -23.21
N GLU A 637 6.09 10.42 -24.29
CA GLU A 637 5.89 11.79 -24.79
C GLU A 637 4.60 12.44 -24.25
N LEU A 638 4.52 13.76 -24.41
CA LEU A 638 3.35 14.58 -24.08
C LEU A 638 2.48 14.79 -25.33
N THR A 639 1.26 15.30 -25.14
CA THR A 639 0.44 15.79 -26.25
C THR A 639 0.76 17.27 -26.52
N PRO A 640 0.44 17.80 -27.73
CA PRO A 640 0.61 19.22 -28.02
C PRO A 640 -0.10 20.15 -27.02
N GLU A 641 -1.29 19.75 -26.57
CA GLU A 641 -2.11 20.51 -25.61
C GLU A 641 -1.42 20.57 -24.23
N LEU A 642 -0.88 19.45 -23.76
CA LEU A 642 -0.14 19.42 -22.50
C LEU A 642 1.15 20.25 -22.59
N ASN A 643 1.87 20.15 -23.70
CA ASN A 643 3.05 20.98 -23.94
C ASN A 643 2.72 22.48 -23.89
N GLN A 644 1.55 22.89 -24.36
CA GLN A 644 1.08 24.26 -24.20
C GLN A 644 0.84 24.62 -22.73
N VAL A 645 0.14 23.77 -21.96
CA VAL A 645 -0.11 24.01 -20.53
C VAL A 645 1.20 24.14 -19.74
N LEU A 646 2.19 23.29 -20.04
CA LEU A 646 3.51 23.36 -19.41
C LEU A 646 4.22 24.69 -19.75
N ARG A 647 4.17 25.14 -21.00
CA ARG A 647 4.71 26.46 -21.40
C ARG A 647 4.02 27.61 -20.68
N GLU A 648 2.69 27.56 -20.52
CA GLU A 648 1.93 28.56 -19.75
C GLU A 648 2.30 28.58 -18.25
N ALA A 649 2.67 27.42 -17.69
CA ALA A 649 3.23 27.31 -16.35
C ALA A 649 4.71 27.74 -16.28
N GLY A 650 5.40 27.88 -17.41
CA GLY A 650 6.85 28.15 -17.49
C GLY A 650 7.73 26.91 -17.33
N VAL A 651 7.14 25.71 -17.39
CA VAL A 651 7.83 24.43 -17.28
C VAL A 651 8.37 24.03 -18.65
N GLU A 652 9.68 23.86 -18.73
CA GLU A 652 10.35 23.36 -19.94
C GLU A 652 10.40 21.84 -19.90
N ALA A 653 9.79 21.21 -20.89
CA ALA A 653 9.81 19.76 -21.08
C ALA A 653 10.08 19.46 -22.56
N ASP A 654 11.29 18.99 -22.87
CA ASP A 654 11.63 18.49 -24.20
C ASP A 654 11.32 16.99 -24.28
N LEU A 655 10.02 16.68 -24.41
CA LEU A 655 9.50 15.31 -24.34
C LEU A 655 8.78 14.85 -25.61
N GLY A 656 8.70 15.67 -26.66
CA GLY A 656 7.95 15.35 -27.88
C GLY A 656 6.43 15.52 -27.76
N ASP A 657 5.73 15.26 -28.87
CA ASP A 657 4.29 15.55 -29.09
C ASP A 657 3.46 14.27 -29.40
N GLY A 658 4.08 13.09 -29.35
CA GLY A 658 3.47 11.80 -29.70
C GLY A 658 2.71 11.09 -28.58
N GLY A 659 2.44 11.78 -27.47
CA GLY A 659 1.72 11.22 -26.32
C GLY A 659 0.24 10.89 -26.60
N MET A 660 -0.37 10.07 -25.76
CA MET A 660 -1.77 9.64 -25.92
C MET A 660 -2.77 10.67 -25.40
N ARG A 661 -3.78 11.00 -26.23
CA ARG A 661 -4.91 11.82 -25.80
C ARG A 661 -5.90 11.03 -24.92
N PRO A 662 -6.71 11.70 -24.09
CA PRO A 662 -7.71 11.04 -23.24
C PRO A 662 -8.62 10.04 -23.96
N GLU A 663 -8.99 10.31 -25.21
CA GLU A 663 -9.88 9.46 -26.02
C GLU A 663 -9.19 8.14 -26.45
N GLU A 664 -7.86 8.10 -26.43
CA GLU A 664 -7.05 6.96 -26.87
C GLU A 664 -6.79 5.98 -25.72
N TRP A 665 -6.88 6.42 -24.46
CA TRP A 665 -6.61 5.60 -23.26
C TRP A 665 -7.38 4.26 -23.22
N PRO A 666 -8.69 4.19 -23.54
CA PRO A 666 -9.44 2.92 -23.50
C PRO A 666 -8.89 1.86 -24.48
N SER A 667 -8.20 2.30 -25.53
CA SER A 667 -7.65 1.43 -26.58
C SER A 667 -6.21 0.98 -26.31
N PHE A 668 -5.54 1.58 -25.33
CA PHE A 668 -4.15 1.25 -25.00
C PHE A 668 -4.05 -0.16 -24.39
N GLY A 669 -3.09 -0.96 -24.88
CA GLY A 669 -3.03 -2.39 -24.57
C GLY A 669 -2.88 -2.69 -23.07
N ALA A 670 -2.08 -1.90 -22.35
CA ALA A 670 -1.90 -2.07 -20.90
C ALA A 670 -3.18 -1.75 -20.11
N VAL A 671 -3.93 -0.72 -20.53
CA VAL A 671 -5.24 -0.36 -19.94
C VAL A 671 -6.22 -1.51 -20.14
N GLN A 672 -6.38 -2.00 -21.38
CA GLN A 672 -7.32 -3.08 -21.68
C GLN A 672 -7.05 -4.34 -20.86
N LYS A 673 -5.78 -4.75 -20.74
CA LYS A 673 -5.37 -5.93 -19.96
C LYS A 673 -5.69 -5.77 -18.48
N THR A 674 -5.36 -4.61 -17.90
CA THR A 674 -5.56 -4.35 -16.46
C THR A 674 -7.03 -4.20 -16.13
N ARG A 675 -7.80 -3.47 -16.94
CA ARG A 675 -9.24 -3.33 -16.80
C ARG A 675 -9.94 -4.68 -16.84
N LYS A 676 -9.56 -5.55 -17.79
CA LYS A 676 -10.09 -6.92 -17.87
C LYS A 676 -9.83 -7.74 -16.61
N GLU A 677 -8.62 -7.63 -16.04
CA GLU A 677 -8.28 -8.30 -14.78
C GLU A 677 -9.09 -7.76 -13.60
N PHE A 678 -9.22 -6.44 -13.46
CA PHE A 678 -9.94 -5.82 -12.35
C PHE A 678 -11.45 -6.09 -12.42
N LEU A 679 -12.05 -6.03 -13.62
CA LEU A 679 -13.44 -6.46 -13.83
C LEU A 679 -13.63 -7.93 -13.46
N GLY A 680 -12.74 -8.82 -13.95
CA GLY A 680 -12.81 -10.25 -13.63
C GLY A 680 -12.66 -10.53 -12.13
N ALA A 681 -11.84 -9.77 -11.43
CA ALA A 681 -11.66 -9.88 -9.99
C ALA A 681 -12.89 -9.39 -9.21
N TYR A 682 -13.47 -8.27 -9.64
CA TYR A 682 -14.71 -7.76 -9.06
C TYR A 682 -15.85 -8.78 -9.20
N GLU A 683 -16.02 -9.34 -10.40
CA GLU A 683 -16.98 -10.43 -10.66
C GLU A 683 -16.68 -11.71 -9.86
N GLY A 684 -15.40 -12.00 -9.62
CA GLY A 684 -14.97 -13.08 -8.75
C GLY A 684 -15.40 -12.87 -7.29
N LEU A 685 -15.15 -11.68 -6.75
CA LEU A 685 -15.56 -11.30 -5.39
C LEU A 685 -17.09 -11.32 -5.27
N LYS A 686 -17.81 -10.74 -6.22
CA LYS A 686 -19.28 -10.74 -6.27
C LYS A 686 -19.85 -12.16 -6.18
N ARG A 687 -19.30 -13.11 -6.95
CA ARG A 687 -19.72 -14.52 -6.87
C ARG A 687 -19.46 -15.13 -5.49
N LYS A 688 -18.30 -14.88 -4.87
CA LYS A 688 -18.00 -15.37 -3.52
C LYS A 688 -18.95 -14.80 -2.48
N VAL A 689 -19.27 -13.51 -2.57
CA VAL A 689 -20.23 -12.84 -1.68
C VAL A 689 -21.61 -13.48 -1.79
N LEU A 690 -22.11 -13.67 -3.02
CA LEU A 690 -23.41 -14.31 -3.25
C LEU A 690 -23.45 -15.76 -2.75
N GLN A 691 -22.37 -16.53 -2.95
CA GLN A 691 -22.24 -17.90 -2.41
C GLN A 691 -22.21 -17.96 -0.87
N ARG A 692 -21.81 -16.88 -0.20
CA ARG A 692 -21.73 -16.84 1.26
C ARG A 692 -23.04 -16.43 1.92
N ILE A 693 -23.88 -15.69 1.20
CA ILE A 693 -25.19 -15.20 1.69
C ILE A 693 -26.31 -16.18 1.33
N GLY A 694 -26.24 -16.82 0.16
CA GLY A 694 -27.15 -17.91 -0.22
C GLY A 694 -26.82 -19.22 0.49
#